data_AF-A0A7U4DN85-F1
#
_entry.id   AF-A0A7U4DN85-F1
#
_cell.length_a   1.000
_cell.length_b   1.000
_cell.length_c   1.000
_cell.angle_alpha   90.00
_cell.angle_beta   90.00
_cell.angle_gamma   90.00
#
_symmetry.space_group_name_H-M   'P 1'
#
loop_
_entity.id
_entity.type
_entity.pdbx_description
1 polymer ?
#
loop_
_entity_poly.entity_id
_entity_poly.type
_entity_poly.pdbx_seq_one_letter_code
_entity_poly.pdbx_strand_id
1 'polypeptide(L)'
;MYSRYSVLIGLWVLCAGFAGKEVWAAFQLDDTFGLDGRVAVELGVKNSGHAVLVQPDGKIVVAGSTSGAKGTAMNFALLRFNPDGSLDPTFNGEGSAVTSLVPGDDEALALGLLADGRIVAGGYSHNGTDRDFAVACYRRDGSLDPTFGVEGAVLTSIGNGNEEITALVVDQNDNITVVGSSEGTVGRILVAARYTSAGVLDSSFGEQGVSLIGVGEDANAEGLVERRDGSLVISGSYVDKQGSAAMLVGLRANGLLETTFGSKGIATVSPAFAASEGYGISEDGDGLLYLAGAVGNPGRRDAALFRFTPDGQAEGSFGRNGAVVSAVTAEDDVLYDVSVGPAGVAASGFAVHAGARQFLLISYLADGSIADAAAGAGQAAGDPSPADAAPIQEVRVNGQSKVQIRRLQVWNSEVRIQPLQMSDTAVAPPTAWLAPADFSGRDRGAEAGLARIGRHLEGFFLPSAWAADSEATPRDKNATVLAARTVTTAFSEGESLGFALTTDAEGDVIVVGTAEGREASSIVAARFVAADLIDRITDQPGHRSSHITTSLTADITRTTVATGGEIGESFAHEVVRRGVVFSRKQGPVYKNEASAGPTSLVPGGMLRQLEAFFAADAVAAESAFLGGTKSVGEQGVEAGRTDNGAGKGAFSVLLEHLRPGTVYYIRAYALTAGGAVYYGNQISIRTADACFIATASFGSLLHPCVSILRDFRDACLLGHPVGTWLVDLYYTFSPPLADAIADNAPLRQVVRLLLLPVIGFSWLALQIGLAGASCAAVALTAIAAWAIPWPRRRG
;
A
#
# COMPACT_ATOMS: atom_id res chain seq x y z
N MET A 1 44.49 -36.79 24.97
CA MET A 1 44.32 -35.34 24.78
C MET A 1 43.90 -35.06 23.33
N TYR A 2 42.78 -35.66 22.93
CA TYR A 2 42.12 -35.52 21.63
C TYR A 2 40.67 -35.90 21.90
N SER A 3 39.73 -35.02 21.50
CA SER A 3 38.27 -35.17 21.46
C SER A 3 37.57 -33.98 22.11
N ARG A 4 37.68 -32.83 21.44
CA ARG A 4 36.85 -31.63 21.64
C ARG A 4 36.23 -31.13 20.33
N TYR A 5 36.18 -31.97 19.29
CA TYR A 5 35.76 -31.56 17.93
C TYR A 5 34.66 -32.44 17.31
N SER A 6 33.89 -33.18 18.12
CA SER A 6 32.84 -34.10 17.61
C SER A 6 31.41 -33.64 17.88
N VAL A 7 31.20 -32.59 18.68
CA VAL A 7 29.84 -32.14 19.07
C VAL A 7 29.41 -30.85 18.34
N LEU A 8 30.36 -30.13 17.72
CA LEU A 8 30.08 -28.88 16.99
C LEU A 8 29.64 -29.07 15.52
N ILE A 9 29.76 -30.28 14.97
CA ILE A 9 29.35 -30.58 13.58
C ILE A 9 27.92 -31.17 13.53
N GLY A 10 27.42 -31.73 14.64
CA GLY A 10 26.06 -32.26 14.73
C GLY A 10 24.96 -31.19 14.89
N LEU A 11 25.30 -29.99 15.36
CA LEU A 11 24.36 -28.88 15.51
C LEU A 11 24.24 -28.00 14.26
N TRP A 12 25.19 -28.09 13.32
CA TRP A 12 25.17 -27.31 12.08
C TRP A 12 24.31 -27.95 10.98
N VAL A 13 23.98 -29.24 11.08
CA VAL A 13 23.16 -29.95 10.06
C VAL A 13 21.66 -29.96 10.41
N LEU A 14 21.27 -29.60 11.64
CA LEU A 14 19.87 -29.42 12.02
C LEU A 14 19.34 -27.99 11.83
N CYS A 15 20.23 -27.01 11.60
CA CYS A 15 19.85 -25.62 11.29
C CYS A 15 19.76 -25.33 9.77
N ALA A 16 20.09 -26.29 8.90
CA ALA A 16 20.00 -26.14 7.44
C ALA A 16 18.76 -26.83 6.81
N GLY A 17 17.82 -27.31 7.63
CA GLY A 17 16.70 -28.14 7.19
C GLY A 17 15.31 -27.49 7.24
N PHE A 18 15.21 -26.20 7.58
CA PHE A 18 13.96 -25.44 7.51
C PHE A 18 14.23 -24.07 6.88
N ALA A 19 14.67 -24.08 5.62
CA ALA A 19 14.22 -23.02 4.72
C ALA A 19 12.75 -23.33 4.44
N GLY A 20 11.85 -22.71 5.21
CA GLY A 20 10.47 -22.61 4.77
C GLY A 20 10.53 -22.00 3.37
N LYS A 21 10.11 -22.76 2.36
CA LYS A 21 9.78 -22.14 1.09
C LYS A 21 8.54 -21.31 1.38
N GLU A 22 8.74 -20.05 1.73
CA GLU A 22 7.68 -19.06 1.59
C GLU A 22 7.47 -18.93 0.08
N VAL A 23 6.48 -19.68 -0.40
CA VAL A 23 5.93 -19.50 -1.73
C VAL A 23 5.04 -18.28 -1.59
N TRP A 24 5.47 -17.16 -2.16
CA TRP A 24 4.63 -15.97 -2.26
C TRP A 24 3.77 -16.10 -3.51
N ALA A 25 2.50 -15.74 -3.38
CA ALA A 25 1.50 -15.98 -4.39
C ALA A 25 1.64 -15.07 -5.61
N ALA A 26 1.44 -15.62 -6.80
CA ALA A 26 1.18 -14.83 -8.00
C ALA A 26 -0.17 -14.09 -7.88
N PHE A 27 -0.27 -12.86 -8.37
CA PHE A 27 -1.54 -12.13 -8.43
C PHE A 27 -2.42 -12.69 -9.56
N GLN A 28 -3.71 -12.91 -9.27
CA GLN A 28 -4.72 -13.26 -10.26
C GLN A 28 -5.83 -12.22 -10.27
N LEU A 29 -6.46 -12.04 -11.43
CA LEU A 29 -7.55 -11.10 -11.61
C LEU A 29 -8.75 -11.53 -10.74
N ASP A 30 -9.31 -10.59 -9.96
CA ASP A 30 -10.45 -10.84 -9.08
C ASP A 30 -11.74 -10.89 -9.90
N ASP A 31 -12.23 -12.09 -10.23
CA ASP A 31 -13.45 -12.28 -11.03
C ASP A 31 -14.72 -11.70 -10.38
N THR A 32 -14.66 -11.28 -9.11
CA THR A 32 -15.77 -10.61 -8.41
C THR A 32 -15.76 -9.09 -8.53
N PHE A 33 -14.71 -8.50 -9.10
CA PHE A 33 -14.57 -7.05 -9.29
C PHE A 33 -15.03 -6.64 -10.70
N GLY A 34 -16.08 -5.83 -10.82
CA GLY A 34 -16.59 -5.38 -12.11
C GLY A 34 -16.95 -6.55 -13.04
N LEU A 35 -16.54 -6.46 -14.31
CA LEU A 35 -16.67 -7.52 -15.30
C LEU A 35 -15.33 -8.23 -15.45
N ASP A 36 -15.26 -9.49 -15.02
CA ASP A 36 -14.06 -10.33 -15.07
C ASP A 36 -12.83 -9.65 -14.45
N GLY A 37 -13.00 -8.97 -13.31
CA GLY A 37 -11.96 -8.25 -12.57
C GLY A 37 -11.59 -6.88 -13.10
N ARG A 38 -12.40 -6.32 -14.00
CA ARG A 38 -12.12 -5.05 -14.69
C ARG A 38 -13.32 -4.14 -14.70
N VAL A 39 -13.04 -2.84 -14.72
CA VAL A 39 -14.01 -1.78 -14.89
C VAL A 39 -13.45 -0.78 -15.90
N ALA A 40 -14.32 -0.26 -16.77
CA ALA A 40 -14.00 0.82 -17.69
C ALA A 40 -15.15 1.85 -17.64
N VAL A 41 -14.81 3.12 -17.44
CA VAL A 41 -15.79 4.22 -17.36
C VAL A 41 -15.42 5.30 -18.36
N GLU A 42 -16.40 5.69 -19.18
CA GLU A 42 -16.31 6.80 -20.11
C GLU A 42 -17.16 7.96 -19.56
N LEU A 43 -16.53 9.02 -19.06
CA LEU A 43 -17.22 10.23 -18.61
C LEU A 43 -17.44 11.22 -19.77
N GLY A 44 -16.46 11.27 -20.69
CA GLY A 44 -16.50 12.07 -21.89
C GLY A 44 -15.76 11.40 -23.04
N VAL A 45 -15.25 12.17 -24.00
CA VAL A 45 -14.59 11.62 -25.21
C VAL A 45 -13.10 11.34 -25.01
N LYS A 46 -12.46 12.02 -24.07
CA LYS A 46 -11.09 11.74 -23.64
C LYS A 46 -11.13 11.68 -22.13
N ASN A 47 -10.70 10.56 -21.60
CA ASN A 47 -10.60 10.26 -20.20
C ASN A 47 -9.21 9.69 -19.93
N SER A 48 -8.57 10.14 -18.85
CA SER A 48 -7.30 9.61 -18.39
C SER A 48 -7.41 9.31 -16.90
N GLY A 49 -6.94 8.15 -16.44
CA GLY A 49 -6.85 7.80 -15.02
C GLY A 49 -5.39 7.79 -14.59
N HIS A 50 -5.03 8.52 -13.55
CA HIS A 50 -3.64 8.73 -13.16
C HIS A 50 -3.31 8.33 -11.73
N ALA A 51 -4.27 8.45 -10.80
CA ALA A 51 -4.03 8.18 -9.39
C ALA A 51 -5.15 7.33 -8.79
N VAL A 52 -4.82 6.54 -7.78
CA VAL A 52 -5.77 5.72 -7.03
C VAL A 52 -5.47 5.76 -5.53
N LEU A 53 -6.52 5.74 -4.72
CA LEU A 53 -6.43 5.43 -3.29
C LEU A 53 -7.60 4.56 -2.84
N VAL A 54 -7.39 3.84 -1.73
CA VAL A 54 -8.44 3.08 -1.03
C VAL A 54 -8.82 3.83 0.24
N GLN A 55 -10.10 4.12 0.41
CA GLN A 55 -10.63 4.72 1.63
C GLN A 55 -10.77 3.65 2.74
N PRO A 56 -10.81 4.04 4.03
CA PRO A 56 -10.94 3.08 5.14
C PRO A 56 -12.20 2.21 5.13
N ASP A 57 -13.23 2.57 4.35
CA ASP A 57 -14.44 1.78 4.15
C ASP A 57 -14.33 0.80 2.96
N GLY A 58 -13.15 0.69 2.34
CA GLY A 58 -12.87 -0.18 1.21
C GLY A 58 -13.28 0.41 -0.14
N LYS A 59 -13.86 1.60 -0.18
CA LYS A 59 -14.17 2.28 -1.45
C LYS A 59 -12.88 2.76 -2.13
N ILE A 60 -12.89 2.75 -3.46
CA ILE A 60 -11.72 3.05 -4.27
C ILE A 60 -11.97 4.37 -4.98
N VAL A 61 -11.08 5.34 -4.81
CA VAL A 61 -11.16 6.63 -5.50
C VAL A 61 -10.09 6.67 -6.57
N VAL A 62 -10.47 7.06 -7.77
CA VAL A 62 -9.58 7.23 -8.93
C VAL A 62 -9.64 8.69 -9.36
N ALA A 63 -8.49 9.31 -9.64
CA ALA A 63 -8.42 10.65 -10.19
C ALA A 63 -7.70 10.69 -11.53
N GLY A 64 -8.01 11.72 -12.29
CA GLY A 64 -7.46 11.94 -13.61
C GLY A 64 -8.10 13.15 -14.29
N SER A 65 -8.35 13.02 -15.59
CA SER A 65 -8.94 14.09 -16.40
C SER A 65 -10.05 13.58 -17.31
N THR A 66 -10.98 14.47 -17.67
CA THR A 66 -11.96 14.21 -18.72
C THR A 66 -12.30 15.45 -19.54
N SER A 67 -12.61 15.26 -20.83
CA SER A 67 -13.24 16.29 -21.67
C SER A 67 -14.61 15.83 -22.15
N GLY A 68 -15.62 16.71 -22.00
CA GLY A 68 -17.00 16.38 -22.35
C GLY A 68 -17.21 16.14 -23.85
N ALA A 69 -16.65 17.00 -24.70
CA ALA A 69 -16.73 16.87 -26.16
C ALA A 69 -15.37 17.07 -26.84
N LYS A 70 -15.25 16.61 -28.09
CA LYS A 70 -14.00 16.69 -28.83
C LYS A 70 -13.59 18.14 -29.06
N GLY A 71 -12.39 18.50 -28.61
CA GLY A 71 -11.88 19.88 -28.70
C GLY A 71 -12.34 20.80 -27.57
N THR A 72 -12.98 20.26 -26.53
CA THR A 72 -13.17 20.96 -25.25
C THR A 72 -12.00 20.67 -24.31
N ALA A 73 -11.80 21.57 -23.36
CA ALA A 73 -10.72 21.47 -22.40
C ALA A 73 -10.90 20.27 -21.45
N MET A 74 -9.79 19.71 -20.99
CA MET A 74 -9.78 18.71 -19.93
C MET A 74 -10.17 19.35 -18.60
N ASN A 75 -10.84 18.59 -17.75
CA ASN A 75 -11.19 19.00 -16.39
C ASN A 75 -10.75 17.90 -15.44
N PHE A 76 -10.46 18.26 -14.18
CA PHE A 76 -10.23 17.28 -13.13
C PHE A 76 -11.42 16.32 -13.07
N ALA A 77 -11.14 15.03 -13.00
CA ALA A 77 -12.15 13.99 -12.87
C ALA A 77 -11.80 13.08 -11.70
N LEU A 78 -12.75 12.86 -10.80
CA LEU A 78 -12.68 11.84 -9.76
C LEU A 78 -13.82 10.85 -9.96
N LEU A 79 -13.53 9.56 -9.80
CA LEU A 79 -14.54 8.49 -9.73
C LEU A 79 -14.40 7.78 -8.39
N ARG A 80 -15.52 7.30 -7.85
CA ARG A 80 -15.49 6.40 -6.71
C ARG A 80 -16.18 5.08 -7.03
N PHE A 81 -15.47 3.99 -6.81
CA PHE A 81 -15.99 2.63 -6.91
C PHE A 81 -16.24 2.05 -5.52
N ASN A 82 -17.25 1.21 -5.43
CA ASN A 82 -17.43 0.29 -4.32
C ASN A 82 -16.35 -0.82 -4.39
N PRO A 83 -16.14 -1.58 -3.30
CA PRO A 83 -15.15 -2.67 -3.28
C PRO A 83 -15.34 -3.74 -4.36
N ASP A 84 -16.54 -3.86 -4.93
CA ASP A 84 -16.89 -4.79 -6.01
C ASP A 84 -16.68 -4.19 -7.42
N GLY A 85 -16.13 -2.98 -7.52
CA GLY A 85 -15.89 -2.29 -8.79
C GLY A 85 -17.11 -1.58 -9.37
N SER A 86 -18.29 -1.70 -8.76
CA SER A 86 -19.45 -0.90 -9.18
C SER A 86 -19.23 0.57 -8.83
N LEU A 87 -19.67 1.49 -9.70
CA LEU A 87 -19.58 2.92 -9.43
C LEU A 87 -20.48 3.31 -8.24
N ASP A 88 -19.99 4.11 -7.30
CA ASP A 88 -20.70 4.49 -6.09
C ASP A 88 -21.62 5.70 -6.31
N PRO A 89 -22.95 5.51 -6.45
CA PRO A 89 -23.86 6.62 -6.75
C PRO A 89 -23.97 7.66 -5.63
N THR A 90 -23.44 7.38 -4.43
CA THR A 90 -23.44 8.34 -3.32
C THR A 90 -22.31 9.38 -3.43
N PHE A 91 -21.38 9.20 -4.38
CA PHE A 91 -20.33 10.16 -4.65
C PHE A 91 -20.80 11.17 -5.70
N ASN A 92 -21.08 12.39 -5.27
CA ASN A 92 -21.55 13.52 -6.08
C ASN A 92 -22.82 13.21 -6.90
N GLY A 93 -23.63 12.24 -6.44
CA GLY A 93 -24.91 11.84 -7.01
C GLY A 93 -24.85 10.86 -8.18
N GLU A 94 -23.70 10.71 -8.82
CA GLU A 94 -23.53 9.90 -10.03
C GLU A 94 -22.28 9.00 -10.01
N GLY A 95 -21.48 9.07 -8.95
CA GLY A 95 -20.24 8.31 -8.82
C GLY A 95 -19.00 9.00 -9.36
N SER A 96 -19.16 10.20 -9.90
CA SER A 96 -18.07 11.03 -10.41
C SER A 96 -18.19 12.49 -10.02
N ALA A 97 -17.05 13.17 -9.92
CA ALA A 97 -16.95 14.61 -9.81
C ALA A 97 -16.07 15.13 -10.95
N VAL A 98 -16.59 16.08 -11.74
CA VAL A 98 -15.86 16.76 -12.81
C VAL A 98 -15.76 18.24 -12.48
N THR A 99 -14.54 18.75 -12.35
CA THR A 99 -14.26 20.10 -11.86
C THR A 99 -13.37 20.85 -12.84
N SER A 100 -13.87 21.97 -13.36
CA SER A 100 -13.05 22.97 -14.05
C SER A 100 -12.57 23.98 -13.01
N LEU A 101 -11.26 24.13 -12.87
CA LEU A 101 -10.65 25.06 -11.90
C LEU A 101 -10.55 26.46 -12.50
N VAL A 102 -10.09 26.55 -13.75
CA VAL A 102 -10.12 27.77 -14.57
C VAL A 102 -10.49 27.40 -16.02
N PRO A 103 -10.80 28.39 -16.88
CA PRO A 103 -11.00 28.14 -18.29
C PRO A 103 -9.74 27.61 -18.99
N GLY A 104 -9.61 26.30 -19.10
CA GLY A 104 -8.50 25.62 -19.77
C GLY A 104 -8.37 24.17 -19.33
N ASP A 105 -7.23 23.55 -19.64
CA ASP A 105 -7.00 22.12 -19.35
C ASP A 105 -6.58 21.91 -17.90
N ASP A 106 -7.34 21.12 -17.16
CA ASP A 106 -7.03 20.67 -15.82
C ASP A 106 -6.84 19.15 -15.81
N GLU A 107 -5.75 18.67 -15.19
CA GLU A 107 -5.48 17.25 -15.04
C GLU A 107 -4.99 16.91 -13.62
N ALA A 108 -5.70 15.99 -12.95
CA ALA A 108 -5.31 15.49 -11.63
C ALA A 108 -4.39 14.27 -11.81
N LEU A 109 -3.19 14.34 -11.24
CA LEU A 109 -2.14 13.33 -11.37
C LEU A 109 -1.85 12.60 -10.06
N ALA A 110 -2.26 13.19 -8.92
CA ALA A 110 -2.00 12.64 -7.59
C ALA A 110 -3.23 12.73 -6.68
N LEU A 111 -3.32 11.82 -5.71
CA LEU A 111 -4.40 11.76 -4.72
C LEU A 111 -3.85 11.61 -3.30
N GLY A 112 -4.58 12.18 -2.34
CA GLY A 112 -4.34 12.02 -0.90
C GLY A 112 -5.65 11.98 -0.13
N LEU A 113 -5.62 11.36 1.06
CA LEU A 113 -6.75 11.28 1.97
C LEU A 113 -6.40 11.97 3.29
N LEU A 114 -7.20 12.96 3.68
CA LEU A 114 -7.09 13.61 4.98
C LEU A 114 -7.76 12.75 6.07
N ALA A 115 -7.37 12.93 7.33
CA ALA A 115 -7.87 12.14 8.46
C ALA A 115 -9.39 12.24 8.68
N ASP A 116 -10.00 13.36 8.26
CA ASP A 116 -11.44 13.58 8.29
C ASP A 116 -12.22 12.92 7.13
N GLY A 117 -11.50 12.29 6.19
CA GLY A 117 -12.05 11.62 5.02
C GLY A 117 -12.29 12.54 3.81
N ARG A 118 -11.85 13.80 3.86
CA ARG A 118 -11.74 14.63 2.65
C ARG A 118 -10.64 14.10 1.74
N ILE A 119 -10.84 14.28 0.44
CA ILE A 119 -9.95 13.79 -0.61
C ILE A 119 -9.25 15.01 -1.22
N VAL A 120 -7.94 14.93 -1.39
CA VAL A 120 -7.15 15.98 -2.04
C VAL A 120 -6.63 15.44 -3.36
N ALA A 121 -6.82 16.19 -4.43
CA ALA A 121 -6.30 15.90 -5.76
C ALA A 121 -5.26 16.95 -6.14
N GLY A 122 -4.08 16.51 -6.58
CA GLY A 122 -2.99 17.36 -7.05
C GLY A 122 -2.73 17.14 -8.53
N GLY A 123 -2.32 18.18 -9.24
CA GLY A 123 -1.97 18.10 -10.66
C GLY A 123 -1.58 19.46 -11.22
N TYR A 124 -2.08 19.79 -12.41
CA TYR A 124 -1.92 21.12 -12.99
C TYR A 124 -3.24 21.69 -13.47
N SER A 125 -3.25 23.02 -13.59
CA SER A 125 -4.34 23.76 -14.23
C SER A 125 -3.76 24.73 -15.25
N HIS A 126 -4.24 24.67 -16.49
CA HIS A 126 -3.75 25.52 -17.57
C HIS A 126 -4.67 26.74 -17.73
N ASN A 127 -4.15 27.91 -17.39
CA ASN A 127 -4.91 29.17 -17.40
C ASN A 127 -4.99 29.83 -18.80
N GLY A 128 -4.47 29.17 -19.83
CA GLY A 128 -4.39 29.65 -21.22
C GLY A 128 -3.05 30.27 -21.61
N THR A 129 -2.14 30.52 -20.66
CA THR A 129 -0.75 30.92 -20.92
C THR A 129 0.24 29.85 -20.51
N ASP A 130 0.09 29.32 -19.31
CA ASP A 130 1.00 28.40 -18.64
C ASP A 130 0.22 27.44 -17.74
N ARG A 131 0.90 26.40 -17.25
CA ARG A 131 0.35 25.45 -16.29
C ARG A 131 0.80 25.86 -14.88
N ASP A 132 -0.15 26.00 -13.98
CA ASP A 132 0.13 26.23 -12.56
C ASP A 132 -0.05 24.93 -11.77
N PHE A 133 0.68 24.76 -10.66
CA PHE A 133 0.37 23.71 -9.69
C PHE A 133 -1.07 23.88 -9.20
N ALA A 134 -1.85 22.80 -9.26
CA ALA A 134 -3.24 22.80 -8.83
C ALA A 134 -3.48 21.77 -7.75
N VAL A 135 -4.05 22.20 -6.63
CA VAL A 135 -4.51 21.32 -5.54
C VAL A 135 -5.97 21.61 -5.26
N ALA A 136 -6.84 20.61 -5.41
CA ALA A 136 -8.27 20.71 -5.15
C ALA A 136 -8.68 19.76 -4.01
N CYS A 137 -9.60 20.18 -3.16
CA CYS A 137 -10.10 19.36 -2.05
C CYS A 137 -11.59 19.06 -2.20
N TYR A 138 -11.95 17.80 -2.00
CA TYR A 138 -13.30 17.28 -2.11
C TYR A 138 -13.74 16.72 -0.76
N ARG A 139 -15.01 16.91 -0.43
CA ARG A 139 -15.66 16.25 0.70
C ARG A 139 -15.73 14.74 0.46
N ARG A 140 -16.00 13.98 1.53
CA ARG A 140 -16.20 12.53 1.45
C ARG A 140 -17.33 12.13 0.49
N ASP A 141 -18.31 13.01 0.26
CA ASP A 141 -19.37 12.78 -0.72
C ASP A 141 -18.97 13.16 -2.15
N GLY A 142 -17.73 13.56 -2.42
CA GLY A 142 -17.22 13.91 -3.75
C GLY A 142 -17.54 15.32 -4.22
N SER A 143 -18.29 16.10 -3.44
CA SER A 143 -18.52 17.50 -3.77
C SER A 143 -17.30 18.36 -3.36
N LEU A 144 -16.96 19.36 -4.18
CA LEU A 144 -15.83 20.25 -3.93
C LEU A 144 -16.00 20.98 -2.58
N ASP A 145 -14.93 21.03 -1.78
CA ASP A 145 -14.92 21.65 -0.45
C ASP A 145 -14.56 23.15 -0.55
N PRO A 146 -15.53 24.08 -0.50
CA PRO A 146 -15.26 25.50 -0.69
C PRO A 146 -14.44 26.14 0.44
N THR A 147 -14.17 25.41 1.52
CA THR A 147 -13.36 25.90 2.65
C THR A 147 -11.86 25.69 2.45
N PHE A 148 -11.47 24.93 1.42
CA PHE A 148 -10.08 24.72 1.05
C PHE A 148 -9.64 25.80 0.04
N GLY A 149 -8.58 26.54 0.34
CA GLY A 149 -8.06 27.57 -0.55
C GLY A 149 -9.13 28.60 -0.97
N VAL A 150 -9.23 28.83 -2.27
CA VAL A 150 -10.25 29.68 -2.88
C VAL A 150 -11.21 28.80 -3.68
N GLU A 151 -12.49 28.80 -3.28
CA GLU A 151 -13.56 28.01 -3.92
C GLU A 151 -13.26 26.49 -4.01
N GLY A 152 -12.41 25.98 -3.13
CA GLY A 152 -12.06 24.57 -3.02
C GLY A 152 -10.78 24.13 -3.71
N ALA A 153 -10.02 25.08 -4.25
CA ALA A 153 -8.73 24.81 -4.84
C ALA A 153 -7.68 25.88 -4.52
N VAL A 154 -6.43 25.53 -4.79
CA VAL A 154 -5.26 26.39 -4.69
C VAL A 154 -4.49 26.24 -5.99
N LEU A 155 -4.21 27.38 -6.64
CA LEU A 155 -3.33 27.47 -7.79
C LEU A 155 -2.05 28.18 -7.37
N THR A 156 -0.91 27.56 -7.58
CA THR A 156 0.40 28.09 -7.17
C THR A 156 1.31 28.15 -8.38
N SER A 157 1.58 29.37 -8.87
CA SER A 157 2.56 29.61 -9.93
C SER A 157 3.97 29.59 -9.36
N ILE A 158 4.86 28.81 -9.96
CA ILE A 158 6.26 28.65 -9.50
C ILE A 158 7.19 29.05 -10.64
N GLY A 159 7.17 30.34 -10.95
CA GLY A 159 7.95 30.92 -12.05
C GLY A 159 7.03 31.51 -13.11
N ASN A 160 7.45 31.41 -14.37
CA ASN A 160 6.68 31.86 -15.55
C ASN A 160 6.58 30.72 -16.59
N GLY A 161 6.68 29.47 -16.14
CA GLY A 161 6.80 28.30 -17.00
C GLY A 161 5.65 27.33 -16.76
N ASN A 162 5.67 26.17 -17.41
CA ASN A 162 4.74 25.12 -17.06
C ASN A 162 5.15 24.42 -15.77
N GLU A 163 4.19 24.24 -14.88
CA GLU A 163 4.33 23.51 -13.64
C GLU A 163 3.30 22.38 -13.54
N GLU A 164 3.74 21.23 -13.06
CA GLU A 164 2.87 20.06 -12.85
C GLU A 164 3.21 19.31 -11.57
N ILE A 165 2.21 19.07 -10.71
CA ILE A 165 2.32 18.15 -9.58
C ILE A 165 2.16 16.73 -10.11
N THR A 166 3.07 15.84 -9.77
CA THR A 166 3.04 14.43 -10.17
C THR A 166 2.77 13.49 -9.01
N ALA A 167 3.14 13.88 -7.78
CA ALA A 167 2.91 13.07 -6.59
C ALA A 167 2.56 13.93 -5.36
N LEU A 168 1.83 13.33 -4.42
CA LEU A 168 1.31 13.97 -3.23
C LEU A 168 1.31 12.97 -2.07
N VAL A 169 1.67 13.45 -0.88
CA VAL A 169 1.51 12.73 0.40
C VAL A 169 0.81 13.61 1.42
N VAL A 170 0.06 12.98 2.31
CA VAL A 170 -0.61 13.63 3.44
C VAL A 170 0.00 13.10 4.73
N ASP A 171 0.56 13.99 5.55
CA ASP A 171 1.17 13.61 6.82
C ASP A 171 0.11 13.39 7.92
N GLN A 172 0.54 12.89 9.08
CA GLN A 172 -0.32 12.65 10.24
C GLN A 172 -0.98 13.92 10.84
N ASN A 173 -0.54 15.12 10.44
CA ASN A 173 -1.10 16.41 10.85
C ASN A 173 -2.00 17.01 9.76
N ASP A 174 -2.36 16.23 8.73
CA ASP A 174 -3.09 16.67 7.54
C ASP A 174 -2.36 17.77 6.73
N ASN A 175 -1.03 17.86 6.83
CA ASN A 175 -0.26 18.66 5.89
C ASN A 175 -0.12 17.90 4.57
N ILE A 176 -0.36 18.63 3.48
CA ILE A 176 -0.33 18.11 2.12
C ILE A 176 1.00 18.52 1.52
N THR A 177 1.89 17.55 1.28
CA THR A 177 3.15 17.81 0.57
C THR A 177 3.02 17.29 -0.85
N VAL A 178 3.32 18.15 -1.82
CA VAL A 178 3.30 17.82 -3.24
C VAL A 178 4.69 17.92 -3.82
N VAL A 179 4.96 17.13 -4.85
CA VAL A 179 6.13 17.27 -5.69
C VAL A 179 5.77 17.24 -7.16
N GLY A 180 6.64 17.84 -7.95
CA GLY A 180 6.41 18.01 -9.37
C GLY A 180 7.60 18.61 -10.06
N SER A 181 7.37 19.12 -11.26
CA SER A 181 8.38 19.83 -12.03
C SER A 181 7.91 21.24 -12.40
N SER A 182 8.87 22.14 -12.58
CA SER A 182 8.66 23.47 -13.14
C SER A 182 9.67 23.72 -14.26
N GLU A 183 9.24 24.34 -15.36
CA GLU A 183 10.11 24.74 -16.45
C GLU A 183 11.12 25.81 -16.00
N GLY A 184 12.40 25.43 -15.96
CA GLY A 184 13.51 26.33 -15.70
C GLY A 184 14.16 26.88 -16.97
N THR A 185 15.18 27.72 -16.80
CA THR A 185 15.90 28.37 -17.93
C THR A 185 16.76 27.40 -18.76
N VAL A 186 17.13 26.26 -18.19
CA VAL A 186 18.06 25.28 -18.77
C VAL A 186 17.40 23.90 -18.99
N GLY A 187 16.19 23.71 -18.45
CA GLY A 187 15.45 22.46 -18.39
C GLY A 187 14.54 22.48 -17.15
N ARG A 188 13.78 21.42 -16.90
CA ARG A 188 12.91 21.38 -15.72
C ARG A 188 13.71 21.21 -14.45
N ILE A 189 13.18 21.78 -13.38
CA ILE A 189 13.65 21.59 -12.01
C ILE A 189 12.58 20.86 -11.21
N LEU A 190 13.01 20.15 -10.17
CA LEU A 190 12.06 19.56 -9.23
C LEU A 190 11.55 20.64 -8.29
N VAL A 191 10.28 20.53 -7.94
CA VAL A 191 9.66 21.40 -6.96
C VAL A 191 8.94 20.57 -5.92
N ALA A 192 9.14 20.90 -4.65
CA ALA A 192 8.35 20.39 -3.55
C ALA A 192 7.62 21.56 -2.89
N ALA A 193 6.32 21.44 -2.64
CA ALA A 193 5.55 22.45 -1.92
C ALA A 193 4.71 21.80 -0.81
N ARG A 194 4.49 22.53 0.29
CA ARG A 194 3.64 22.04 1.38
C ARG A 194 2.50 23.00 1.67
N TYR A 195 1.30 22.44 1.80
CA TYR A 195 0.08 23.13 2.16
C TYR A 195 -0.47 22.55 3.47
N THR A 196 -1.17 23.37 4.22
CA THR A 196 -2.00 22.94 5.34
C THR A 196 -3.27 22.26 4.84
N SER A 197 -4.02 21.60 5.73
CA SER A 197 -5.34 21.01 5.45
C SER A 197 -6.43 22.00 5.02
N ALA A 198 -6.14 23.31 5.09
CA ALA A 198 -6.97 24.40 4.60
C ALA A 198 -6.50 24.97 3.24
N GLY A 199 -5.42 24.44 2.66
CA GLY A 199 -4.86 24.90 1.38
C GLY A 199 -3.93 26.10 1.49
N VAL A 200 -3.52 26.50 2.69
CA VAL A 200 -2.54 27.59 2.89
C VAL A 200 -1.12 27.03 2.81
N LEU A 201 -0.23 27.65 2.02
CA LEU A 201 1.20 27.28 1.97
C LEU A 201 1.86 27.35 3.35
N ASP A 202 2.57 26.29 3.73
CA ASP A 202 3.30 26.20 5.00
C ASP A 202 4.64 26.93 4.90
N SER A 203 4.68 28.18 5.35
CA SER A 203 5.90 29.02 5.35
C SER A 203 7.12 28.43 6.08
N SER A 204 6.94 27.39 6.90
CA SER A 204 8.05 26.71 7.60
C SER A 204 8.74 25.63 6.76
N PHE A 205 8.16 25.27 5.61
CA PHE A 205 8.70 24.31 4.66
C PHE A 205 9.48 25.03 3.56
N GLY A 206 10.69 24.56 3.26
CA GLY A 206 11.52 25.14 2.20
C GLY A 206 11.74 26.65 2.37
N GLU A 207 11.69 27.36 1.25
CA GLU A 207 11.62 28.81 1.18
C GLU A 207 10.14 29.23 0.99
N GLN A 208 9.51 29.72 2.05
CA GLN A 208 8.11 30.20 2.03
C GLN A 208 7.08 29.16 1.56
N GLY A 209 7.29 27.89 1.89
CA GLY A 209 6.39 26.78 1.53
C GLY A 209 6.83 26.00 0.29
N VAL A 210 7.91 26.41 -0.38
CA VAL A 210 8.39 25.80 -1.63
C VAL A 210 9.89 25.51 -1.56
N SER A 211 10.29 24.35 -2.04
CA SER A 211 11.69 23.98 -2.26
C SER A 211 11.93 23.74 -3.75
N LEU A 212 12.91 24.45 -4.31
CA LEU A 212 13.36 24.28 -5.69
C LEU A 212 14.64 23.44 -5.70
N ILE A 213 14.66 22.34 -6.46
CA ILE A 213 15.81 21.44 -6.53
C ILE A 213 16.21 21.22 -7.99
N GLY A 214 17.41 21.68 -8.34
CA GLY A 214 18.02 21.41 -9.64
C GLY A 214 18.82 20.11 -9.63
N VAL A 215 18.57 19.23 -10.60
CA VAL A 215 19.35 18.02 -10.84
C VAL A 215 19.63 17.89 -12.33
N GLY A 216 20.89 17.66 -12.72
CA GLY A 216 21.25 17.54 -14.13
C GLY A 216 20.96 18.80 -14.96
N GLU A 217 20.70 18.59 -16.25
CA GLU A 217 20.29 19.61 -17.22
C GLU A 217 18.76 19.72 -17.31
N ASP A 218 18.03 18.62 -17.17
CA ASP A 218 16.56 18.54 -17.15
C ASP A 218 16.13 17.42 -16.19
N ALA A 219 15.18 17.68 -15.29
CA ALA A 219 14.77 16.74 -14.26
C ALA A 219 13.24 16.69 -14.06
N ASN A 220 12.75 15.47 -13.88
CA ASN A 220 11.36 15.18 -13.55
C ASN A 220 11.23 14.53 -12.18
N ALA A 221 10.20 14.95 -11.45
CA ALA A 221 9.68 14.24 -10.29
C ALA A 221 8.49 13.41 -10.74
N GLU A 222 8.41 12.17 -10.29
CA GLU A 222 7.34 11.22 -10.67
C GLU A 222 6.70 10.57 -9.44
N GLY A 223 7.41 10.49 -8.31
CA GLY A 223 6.91 9.86 -7.09
C GLY A 223 7.39 10.56 -5.82
N LEU A 224 6.67 10.33 -4.73
CA LEU A 224 6.92 10.90 -3.41
C LEU A 224 6.57 9.90 -2.32
N VAL A 225 7.49 9.72 -1.38
CA VAL A 225 7.22 9.01 -0.11
C VAL A 225 7.65 9.87 1.07
N GLU A 226 6.80 9.92 2.10
CA GLU A 226 7.17 10.40 3.42
C GLU A 226 7.64 9.22 4.29
N ARG A 227 8.88 9.31 4.78
CA ARG A 227 9.47 8.31 5.66
C ARG A 227 8.97 8.49 7.09
N ARG A 228 9.17 7.47 7.93
CA ARG A 228 8.71 7.45 9.33
C ARG A 228 9.17 8.62 10.21
N ASP A 229 10.29 9.25 9.88
CA ASP A 229 10.83 10.41 10.59
C ASP A 229 10.32 11.76 10.04
N GLY A 230 9.38 11.73 9.09
CA GLY A 230 8.79 12.88 8.40
C GLY A 230 9.64 13.44 7.26
N SER A 231 10.83 12.88 7.03
CA SER A 231 11.65 13.25 5.87
C SER A 231 11.05 12.68 4.58
N LEU A 232 11.41 13.24 3.44
CA LEU A 232 10.77 12.95 2.16
C LEU A 232 11.78 12.38 1.17
N VAL A 233 11.34 11.48 0.32
CA VAL A 233 12.11 11.00 -0.83
C VAL A 233 11.29 11.22 -2.10
N ILE A 234 11.86 11.97 -3.03
CA ILE A 234 11.32 12.23 -4.36
C ILE A 234 11.98 11.24 -5.32
N SER A 235 11.21 10.60 -6.19
CA SER A 235 11.74 9.81 -7.29
C SER A 235 11.53 10.49 -8.63
N GLY A 236 12.31 10.07 -9.62
CA GLY A 236 12.08 10.45 -11.01
C GLY A 236 13.31 10.19 -11.86
N SER A 237 13.50 11.04 -12.87
CA SER A 237 14.59 10.90 -13.83
C SER A 237 15.24 12.26 -14.11
N TYR A 238 16.53 12.26 -14.40
CA TYR A 238 17.21 13.45 -14.90
C TYR A 238 18.05 13.12 -16.13
N VAL A 239 18.30 14.14 -16.94
CA VAL A 239 19.16 14.08 -18.12
C VAL A 239 20.43 14.88 -17.86
N ASP A 240 21.57 14.31 -18.22
CA ASP A 240 22.86 14.99 -18.30
C ASP A 240 23.58 14.69 -19.62
N LYS A 241 24.86 15.05 -19.72
CA LYS A 241 25.68 14.83 -20.92
C LYS A 241 25.94 13.35 -21.21
N GLN A 242 25.71 12.48 -20.23
CA GLN A 242 25.95 11.05 -20.28
C GLN A 242 24.67 10.28 -20.63
N GLY A 243 23.49 10.83 -20.34
CA GLY A 243 22.19 10.27 -20.75
C GLY A 243 21.09 10.56 -19.73
N SER A 244 19.99 9.80 -19.82
CA SER A 244 18.94 9.80 -18.79
C SER A 244 19.27 8.80 -17.68
N ALA A 245 19.09 9.21 -16.44
CA ALA A 245 19.25 8.35 -15.27
C ALA A 245 18.09 8.48 -14.29
N ALA A 246 17.64 7.34 -13.77
CA ALA A 246 16.72 7.29 -12.64
C ALA A 246 17.41 7.83 -11.38
N MET A 247 16.68 8.62 -10.59
CA MET A 247 17.19 9.25 -9.38
C MET A 247 16.19 9.23 -8.22
N LEU A 248 16.74 9.34 -7.01
CA LEU A 248 16.01 9.72 -5.81
C LEU A 248 16.63 10.99 -5.22
N VAL A 249 15.81 11.88 -4.68
CA VAL A 249 16.23 13.09 -3.95
C VAL A 249 15.68 13.04 -2.54
N GLY A 250 16.57 13.12 -1.55
CA GLY A 250 16.20 13.14 -0.13
C GLY A 250 16.02 14.56 0.39
N LEU A 251 14.88 14.85 1.00
CA LEU A 251 14.60 16.09 1.72
C LEU A 251 14.34 15.80 3.20
N ARG A 252 14.68 16.75 4.07
CA ARG A 252 14.25 16.73 5.46
C ARG A 252 12.77 17.08 5.57
N ALA A 253 12.18 16.82 6.74
CA ALA A 253 10.79 17.16 7.02
C ALA A 253 10.44 18.65 6.83
N ASN A 254 11.42 19.54 6.90
CA ASN A 254 11.26 20.96 6.64
C ASN A 254 11.51 21.36 5.16
N GLY A 255 11.58 20.41 4.24
CA GLY A 255 11.75 20.66 2.80
C GLY A 255 13.18 20.98 2.36
N LEU A 256 14.14 21.11 3.28
CA LEU A 256 15.54 21.34 2.92
C LEU A 256 16.21 20.05 2.44
N LEU A 257 17.11 20.14 1.46
CA LEU A 257 17.87 19.00 0.95
C LEU A 257 18.60 18.26 2.07
N GLU A 258 18.43 16.94 2.12
CA GLU A 258 19.08 16.07 3.07
C GLU A 258 20.44 15.60 2.54
N THR A 259 21.50 16.35 2.80
CA THR A 259 22.84 16.08 2.22
C THR A 259 23.46 14.73 2.60
N THR A 260 22.92 14.03 3.60
CA THR A 260 23.34 12.69 4.03
C THR A 260 22.71 11.57 3.20
N PHE A 261 21.64 11.85 2.47
CA PHE A 261 20.99 10.89 1.58
C PHE A 261 21.77 10.76 0.27
N GLY A 262 22.01 9.53 -0.18
CA GLY A 262 22.77 9.24 -1.39
C GLY A 262 24.14 9.95 -1.40
N SER A 263 24.46 10.58 -2.54
CA SER A 263 25.59 11.48 -2.69
C SER A 263 25.10 12.92 -2.69
N LYS A 264 25.24 13.61 -1.54
CA LYS A 264 24.86 15.02 -1.35
C LYS A 264 23.36 15.30 -1.57
N GLY A 265 22.49 14.39 -1.15
CA GLY A 265 21.03 14.50 -1.26
C GLY A 265 20.45 13.81 -2.49
N ILE A 266 21.27 13.24 -3.37
CA ILE A 266 20.83 12.58 -4.60
C ILE A 266 21.38 11.16 -4.64
N ALA A 267 20.49 10.19 -4.83
CA ALA A 267 20.83 8.81 -5.16
C ALA A 267 20.57 8.55 -6.64
N THR A 268 21.41 7.75 -7.28
CA THR A 268 21.23 7.34 -8.68
C THR A 268 21.31 5.83 -8.78
N VAL A 269 20.67 5.27 -9.80
CA VAL A 269 20.84 3.84 -10.11
C VAL A 269 22.27 3.53 -10.56
N SER A 270 22.63 2.25 -10.53
CA SER A 270 23.98 1.78 -10.88
C SER A 270 24.43 2.25 -12.28
N PRO A 271 25.71 2.65 -12.46
CA PRO A 271 26.24 3.07 -13.77
C PRO A 271 26.35 1.93 -14.80
N ALA A 272 25.88 0.72 -14.45
CA ALA A 272 25.83 -0.42 -15.35
C ALA A 272 24.83 -0.25 -16.51
N PHE A 273 23.89 0.70 -16.40
CA PHE A 273 22.89 0.99 -17.43
C PHE A 273 23.29 2.25 -18.21
N ALA A 274 23.23 2.16 -19.55
CA ALA A 274 23.53 3.31 -20.41
C ALA A 274 22.43 4.39 -20.35
N ALA A 275 21.19 3.99 -20.07
CA ALA A 275 20.05 4.86 -19.84
C ALA A 275 19.08 4.17 -18.87
N SER A 276 18.46 4.95 -18.01
CA SER A 276 17.45 4.50 -17.06
C SER A 276 16.44 5.61 -16.75
N GLU A 277 15.25 5.18 -16.35
CA GLU A 277 14.12 6.03 -15.98
C GLU A 277 13.53 5.51 -14.66
N GLY A 278 13.18 6.43 -13.76
CA GLY A 278 12.47 6.16 -12.52
C GLY A 278 11.12 6.86 -12.52
N TYR A 279 10.11 6.19 -11.97
CA TYR A 279 8.73 6.65 -11.86
C TYR A 279 8.26 6.56 -10.39
N GLY A 280 7.19 5.84 -10.08
CA GLY A 280 6.65 5.68 -8.73
C GLY A 280 7.62 5.01 -7.74
N ILE A 281 7.49 5.39 -6.47
CA ILE A 281 8.31 4.91 -5.36
C ILE A 281 7.43 4.44 -4.20
N SER A 282 7.88 3.40 -3.49
CA SER A 282 7.23 2.92 -2.27
C SER A 282 8.28 2.51 -1.23
N GLU A 283 7.98 2.72 0.05
CA GLU A 283 8.81 2.31 1.19
C GLU A 283 8.18 1.11 1.91
N ASP A 284 9.01 0.14 2.30
CA ASP A 284 8.55 -1.02 3.08
C ASP A 284 8.64 -0.81 4.60
N GLY A 285 8.27 -1.86 5.36
CA GLY A 285 8.31 -1.82 6.82
C GLY A 285 9.70 -1.67 7.44
N ASP A 286 10.76 -1.94 6.68
CA ASP A 286 12.16 -1.84 7.12
C ASP A 286 12.83 -0.55 6.62
N GLY A 287 12.12 0.25 5.83
CA GLY A 287 12.58 1.51 5.27
C GLY A 287 13.30 1.38 3.93
N LEU A 288 13.27 0.20 3.30
CA LEU A 288 13.82 0.02 1.96
C LEU A 288 12.91 0.70 0.95
N LEU A 289 13.52 1.33 -0.04
CA LEU A 289 12.84 2.11 -1.07
C LEU A 289 12.84 1.33 -2.38
N TYR A 290 11.65 1.08 -2.92
CA TYR A 290 11.43 0.40 -4.18
C TYR A 290 11.02 1.43 -5.22
N LEU A 291 11.71 1.44 -6.36
CA LEU A 291 11.49 2.39 -7.45
C LEU A 291 11.11 1.64 -8.72
N ALA A 292 9.91 1.91 -9.23
CA ALA A 292 9.47 1.48 -10.55
C ALA A 292 10.22 2.25 -11.64
N GLY A 293 10.52 1.59 -12.75
CA GLY A 293 11.36 2.17 -13.78
C GLY A 293 11.46 1.37 -15.07
N ALA A 294 12.38 1.84 -15.90
CA ALA A 294 12.81 1.16 -17.11
C ALA A 294 14.31 1.38 -17.36
N VAL A 295 14.94 0.46 -18.09
CA VAL A 295 16.34 0.57 -18.53
C VAL A 295 16.45 0.37 -20.02
N GLY A 296 17.42 1.03 -20.65
CA GLY A 296 17.65 0.94 -22.08
C GLY A 296 17.15 2.15 -22.86
N ASN A 297 17.19 2.05 -24.19
CA ASN A 297 16.86 3.16 -25.08
C ASN A 297 15.40 3.10 -25.53
N PRO A 298 14.75 4.25 -25.80
CA PRO A 298 13.39 4.28 -26.32
C PRO A 298 13.17 3.36 -27.53
N GLY A 299 12.06 2.62 -27.52
CA GLY A 299 11.72 1.58 -28.49
C GLY A 299 12.31 0.19 -28.19
N ARG A 300 13.15 0.07 -27.15
CA ARG A 300 13.74 -1.18 -26.64
C ARG A 300 14.03 -1.10 -25.12
N ARG A 301 13.20 -0.39 -24.37
CA ARG A 301 13.29 -0.31 -22.91
C ARG A 301 12.82 -1.62 -22.30
N ASP A 302 13.52 -2.10 -21.28
CA ASP A 302 13.11 -3.23 -20.47
C ASP A 302 12.63 -2.72 -19.10
N ALA A 303 11.52 -3.25 -18.60
CA ALA A 303 10.96 -2.87 -17.30
C ALA A 303 11.98 -3.13 -16.19
N ALA A 304 12.08 -2.23 -15.21
CA ALA A 304 13.05 -2.35 -14.14
C ALA A 304 12.46 -2.00 -12.78
N LEU A 305 12.77 -2.81 -11.77
CA LEU A 305 12.53 -2.51 -10.37
C LEU A 305 13.87 -2.27 -9.69
N PHE A 306 14.05 -1.09 -9.10
CA PHE A 306 15.25 -0.73 -8.35
C PHE A 306 14.97 -0.77 -6.86
N ARG A 307 16.01 -1.04 -6.06
CA ARG A 307 15.92 -0.99 -4.61
C ARG A 307 17.07 -0.23 -3.98
N PHE A 308 16.73 0.63 -3.04
CA PHE A 308 17.66 1.46 -2.29
C PHE A 308 17.47 1.26 -0.79
N THR A 309 18.55 1.43 -0.05
CA THR A 309 18.53 1.53 1.41
C THR A 309 17.88 2.84 1.86
N PRO A 310 17.47 2.98 3.14
CA PRO A 310 16.84 4.20 3.63
C PRO A 310 17.70 5.47 3.46
N ASP A 311 19.03 5.32 3.41
CA ASP A 311 20.02 6.37 3.18
C ASP A 311 20.33 6.60 1.69
N GLY A 312 19.59 5.97 0.76
CA GLY A 312 19.70 6.20 -0.67
C GLY A 312 20.88 5.51 -1.36
N GLN A 313 21.42 4.43 -0.79
CA GLN A 313 22.42 3.62 -1.47
C GLN A 313 21.73 2.50 -2.24
N ALA A 314 22.14 2.24 -3.48
CA ALA A 314 21.63 1.10 -4.24
C ALA A 314 21.96 -0.20 -3.52
N GLU A 315 20.95 -1.06 -3.33
CA GLU A 315 21.15 -2.25 -2.50
C GLU A 315 21.86 -3.36 -3.26
N GLY A 316 23.15 -3.55 -2.99
CA GLY A 316 23.99 -4.49 -3.72
C GLY A 316 23.52 -5.96 -3.72
N SER A 317 22.69 -6.36 -2.74
CA SER A 317 22.16 -7.73 -2.64
C SER A 317 20.90 -7.98 -3.47
N PHE A 318 20.24 -6.91 -3.91
CA PHE A 318 19.00 -6.98 -4.69
C PHE A 318 19.30 -7.10 -6.18
N GLY A 319 18.80 -8.17 -6.82
CA GLY A 319 19.02 -8.41 -8.24
C GLY A 319 20.48 -8.27 -8.66
N ARG A 320 20.75 -7.49 -9.70
CA ARG A 320 22.08 -7.12 -10.17
C ARG A 320 22.45 -5.72 -9.70
N ASN A 321 23.01 -5.62 -8.48
CA ASN A 321 23.46 -4.38 -7.85
C ASN A 321 22.34 -3.33 -7.63
N GLY A 322 21.24 -3.74 -7.00
CA GLY A 322 20.12 -2.84 -6.66
C GLY A 322 19.06 -2.76 -7.74
N ALA A 323 19.09 -3.64 -8.75
CA ALA A 323 18.17 -3.59 -9.88
C ALA A 323 17.77 -4.98 -10.38
N VAL A 324 16.49 -5.16 -10.67
CA VAL A 324 15.94 -6.31 -11.38
C VAL A 324 15.35 -5.84 -12.69
N VAL A 325 15.84 -6.39 -13.81
CA VAL A 325 15.37 -6.06 -15.16
C VAL A 325 14.47 -7.19 -15.66
N SER A 326 13.28 -6.83 -16.11
CA SER A 326 12.21 -7.70 -16.58
C SER A 326 11.92 -7.40 -18.04
N ALA A 327 12.60 -8.09 -18.96
CA ALA A 327 12.35 -7.99 -20.40
C ALA A 327 11.09 -8.82 -20.75
N VAL A 328 9.91 -8.18 -20.72
CA VAL A 328 8.61 -8.82 -20.94
C VAL A 328 8.39 -9.05 -22.42
N THR A 329 8.73 -8.07 -23.26
CA THR A 329 8.61 -8.11 -24.71
C THR A 329 9.95 -7.80 -25.38
N ALA A 330 9.97 -7.81 -26.72
CA ALA A 330 11.14 -7.38 -27.49
C ALA A 330 11.12 -5.87 -27.79
N GLU A 331 10.04 -5.19 -27.42
CA GLU A 331 9.77 -3.77 -27.63
C GLU A 331 9.92 -3.02 -26.28
N ASP A 332 9.19 -1.91 -26.08
CA ASP A 332 9.24 -1.15 -24.82
C ASP A 332 8.41 -1.82 -23.72
N ASP A 333 9.02 -2.04 -22.57
CA ASP A 333 8.37 -2.39 -21.32
C ASP A 333 8.75 -1.37 -20.24
N VAL A 334 7.77 -0.86 -19.50
CA VAL A 334 7.97 0.19 -18.50
C VAL A 334 7.08 -0.09 -17.29
N LEU A 335 7.64 0.11 -16.08
CA LEU A 335 6.87 0.17 -14.85
C LEU A 335 6.70 1.64 -14.44
N TYR A 336 5.45 2.06 -14.26
CA TYR A 336 5.09 3.41 -13.81
C TYR A 336 4.95 3.52 -12.31
N ASP A 337 4.48 2.48 -11.64
CA ASP A 337 4.22 2.56 -10.20
C ASP A 337 4.54 1.24 -9.49
N VAL A 338 4.79 1.32 -8.18
CA VAL A 338 5.11 0.20 -7.31
C VAL A 338 4.43 0.37 -5.96
N SER A 339 3.86 -0.71 -5.43
CA SER A 339 3.35 -0.77 -4.06
C SER A 339 3.97 -1.96 -3.34
N VAL A 340 4.40 -1.72 -2.10
CA VAL A 340 4.85 -2.77 -1.20
C VAL A 340 3.77 -3.01 -0.17
N GLY A 341 3.29 -4.26 -0.10
CA GLY A 341 2.23 -4.66 0.83
C GLY A 341 2.53 -5.98 1.52
N PRO A 342 1.61 -6.46 2.38
CA PRO A 342 1.76 -7.74 3.08
C PRO A 342 1.88 -8.95 2.15
N ALA A 343 1.44 -8.83 0.90
CA ALA A 343 1.50 -9.88 -0.13
C ALA A 343 2.81 -9.85 -0.95
N GLY A 344 3.68 -8.86 -0.76
CA GLY A 344 4.92 -8.69 -1.52
C GLY A 344 4.99 -7.34 -2.24
N VAL A 345 5.78 -7.29 -3.31
CA VAL A 345 5.98 -6.07 -4.11
C VAL A 345 5.22 -6.22 -5.43
N ALA A 346 4.32 -5.31 -5.73
CA ALA A 346 3.58 -5.26 -6.99
C ALA A 346 3.97 -4.01 -7.77
N ALA A 347 4.19 -4.14 -9.08
CA ALA A 347 4.50 -3.01 -9.94
C ALA A 347 3.65 -3.04 -11.22
N SER A 348 3.14 -1.88 -11.64
CA SER A 348 2.29 -1.75 -12.82
C SER A 348 2.90 -0.82 -13.87
N GLY A 349 2.49 -0.99 -15.12
CA GLY A 349 2.87 -0.11 -16.22
C GLY A 349 2.32 -0.58 -17.55
N PHE A 350 3.18 -0.66 -18.56
CA PHE A 350 2.83 -1.21 -19.87
C PHE A 350 3.94 -2.05 -20.47
N ALA A 351 3.53 -2.94 -21.38
CA ALA A 351 4.41 -3.69 -22.28
C ALA A 351 3.91 -3.51 -23.71
N VAL A 352 4.81 -3.37 -24.68
CA VAL A 352 4.43 -3.21 -26.09
C VAL A 352 4.39 -4.56 -26.78
N HIS A 353 3.21 -4.94 -27.26
CA HIS A 353 3.01 -6.15 -28.04
C HIS A 353 2.55 -5.81 -29.45
N ALA A 354 3.36 -6.14 -30.45
CA ALA A 354 3.08 -5.88 -31.87
C ALA A 354 2.76 -4.39 -32.15
N GLY A 355 3.50 -3.48 -31.51
CA GLY A 355 3.34 -2.03 -31.65
C GLY A 355 2.15 -1.42 -30.89
N ALA A 356 1.42 -2.17 -30.07
CA ALA A 356 0.36 -1.65 -29.19
C ALA A 356 0.75 -1.81 -27.72
N ARG A 357 0.55 -0.75 -26.94
CA ARG A 357 0.78 -0.78 -25.48
C ARG A 357 -0.34 -1.55 -24.80
N GLN A 358 0.03 -2.54 -24.01
CA GLN A 358 -0.87 -3.32 -23.19
C GLN A 358 -0.54 -3.10 -21.72
N PHE A 359 -1.56 -3.19 -20.88
CA PHE A 359 -1.40 -3.11 -19.45
C PHE A 359 -0.43 -4.19 -18.96
N LEU A 360 0.42 -3.83 -18.00
CA LEU A 360 1.42 -4.71 -17.38
C LEU A 360 1.27 -4.69 -15.86
N LEU A 361 1.24 -5.86 -15.24
CA LEU A 361 1.41 -6.05 -13.80
C LEU A 361 2.47 -7.14 -13.55
N ILE A 362 3.45 -6.85 -12.68
CA ILE A 362 4.49 -7.79 -12.26
C ILE A 362 4.49 -7.90 -10.73
N SER A 363 4.56 -9.13 -10.23
CA SER A 363 4.75 -9.45 -8.81
C SER A 363 6.20 -9.83 -8.54
N TYR A 364 6.82 -9.16 -7.58
CA TYR A 364 8.18 -9.43 -7.12
C TYR A 364 8.17 -9.95 -5.67
N LEU A 365 9.08 -10.89 -5.41
CA LEU A 365 9.47 -11.31 -4.07
C LEU A 365 10.31 -10.21 -3.41
N ALA A 366 10.47 -10.33 -2.09
CA ALA A 366 11.33 -9.43 -1.33
C ALA A 366 12.82 -9.51 -1.73
N ASP A 367 13.29 -10.52 -2.47
CA ASP A 367 14.65 -10.53 -3.04
C ASP A 367 14.71 -9.98 -4.47
N GLY A 368 13.56 -9.55 -5.00
CA GLY A 368 13.39 -9.04 -6.36
C GLY A 368 13.23 -10.13 -7.41
N SER A 369 13.30 -11.40 -7.04
CA SER A 369 12.91 -12.46 -7.98
C SER A 369 11.41 -12.40 -8.24
N ILE A 370 10.97 -12.88 -9.40
CA ILE A 370 9.54 -12.86 -9.77
C ILE A 370 8.86 -14.07 -9.13
N ALA A 371 7.74 -13.84 -8.44
CA ALA A 371 6.98 -14.89 -7.74
C ALA A 371 6.57 -16.02 -8.69
N ASP A 372 6.76 -17.28 -8.28
CA ASP A 372 6.36 -18.45 -9.09
C ASP A 372 4.83 -18.54 -9.13
N ALA A 373 4.22 -18.45 -10.31
CA ALA A 373 2.84 -18.90 -10.50
C ALA A 373 2.80 -20.42 -10.30
N ALA A 374 2.00 -20.89 -9.33
CA ALA A 374 1.73 -22.32 -9.18
C ALA A 374 1.16 -22.85 -10.51
N ALA A 375 1.90 -23.76 -11.15
CA ALA A 375 1.53 -24.36 -12.42
C ALA A 375 0.28 -25.25 -12.27
N GLY A 376 -0.90 -24.64 -12.33
CA GLY A 376 -2.18 -25.30 -12.54
C GLY A 376 -2.45 -25.37 -14.04
N ALA A 377 -2.17 -26.51 -14.66
CA ALA A 377 -2.49 -26.77 -16.05
C ALA A 377 -4.02 -26.68 -16.30
N GLY A 378 -4.42 -25.79 -17.22
CA GLY A 378 -5.80 -25.67 -17.65
C GLY A 378 -6.00 -24.72 -18.82
N GLN A 379 -5.50 -25.12 -20.00
CA GLN A 379 -5.78 -24.55 -21.33
C GLN A 379 -5.50 -23.05 -21.54
N ALA A 380 -4.50 -22.78 -22.38
CA ALA A 380 -4.53 -21.61 -23.24
C ALA A 380 -5.93 -21.51 -23.86
N ALA A 381 -6.70 -20.49 -23.45
CA ALA A 381 -7.76 -19.99 -24.28
C ALA A 381 -7.09 -19.66 -25.62
N GLY A 382 -7.46 -20.39 -26.68
CA GLY A 382 -7.00 -20.06 -28.02
C GLY A 382 -7.28 -18.59 -28.29
N ASP A 383 -6.42 -17.97 -29.11
CA ASP A 383 -6.61 -16.60 -29.61
C ASP A 383 -8.11 -16.30 -29.71
N PRO A 384 -8.65 -15.33 -28.96
CA PRO A 384 -9.98 -14.86 -29.24
C PRO A 384 -9.89 -14.31 -30.66
N SER A 385 -10.54 -15.02 -31.59
CA SER A 385 -10.93 -14.42 -32.85
C SER A 385 -11.55 -13.05 -32.53
N PRO A 386 -11.29 -11.98 -33.31
CA PRO A 386 -11.71 -10.60 -33.01
C PRO A 386 -13.24 -10.37 -32.88
N ALA A 387 -14.04 -11.43 -32.74
CA ALA A 387 -15.49 -11.43 -32.62
C ALA A 387 -16.03 -11.66 -31.19
N ASP A 388 -15.20 -12.05 -30.21
CA ASP A 388 -15.69 -12.43 -28.86
C ASP A 388 -15.27 -11.48 -27.72
N ALA A 389 -14.92 -10.22 -28.04
CA ALA A 389 -14.92 -9.17 -27.01
C ALA A 389 -16.35 -8.98 -26.50
N ALA A 390 -16.62 -9.43 -25.26
CA ALA A 390 -17.90 -9.22 -24.61
C ALA A 390 -18.24 -7.71 -24.65
N PRO A 391 -19.51 -7.33 -24.93
CA PRO A 391 -19.87 -5.93 -25.00
C PRO A 391 -19.67 -5.29 -23.63
N ILE A 392 -18.76 -4.31 -23.57
CA ILE A 392 -18.61 -3.37 -22.46
C ILE A 392 -20.00 -2.77 -22.22
N GLN A 393 -20.46 -2.84 -20.96
CA GLN A 393 -21.79 -2.37 -20.60
C GLN A 393 -21.86 -0.85 -20.83
N GLU A 394 -22.49 -0.41 -21.92
CA GLU A 394 -22.80 1.00 -22.18
C GLU A 394 -23.68 1.55 -21.05
N VAL A 395 -23.10 2.26 -20.08
CA VAL A 395 -23.86 3.20 -19.25
C VAL A 395 -23.99 4.49 -20.04
N ARG A 396 -25.12 4.61 -20.76
CA ARG A 396 -25.41 5.81 -21.56
C ARG A 396 -25.87 6.94 -20.64
N VAL A 397 -25.05 7.97 -20.51
CA VAL A 397 -25.49 9.30 -20.07
C VAL A 397 -25.72 10.17 -21.31
N ASN A 398 -26.98 10.54 -21.55
CA ASN A 398 -27.44 11.54 -22.53
C ASN A 398 -27.09 11.30 -24.02
N GLY A 399 -27.30 10.08 -24.51
CA GLY A 399 -26.85 9.64 -25.84
C GLY A 399 -27.34 10.46 -27.05
N GLN A 400 -26.42 10.67 -28.02
CA GLN A 400 -26.59 10.55 -29.49
C GLN A 400 -25.19 10.58 -30.18
N SER A 401 -24.99 9.76 -31.22
CA SER A 401 -23.69 9.50 -31.90
C SER A 401 -23.59 10.06 -33.35
N LYS A 402 -22.37 10.45 -33.80
CA LYS A 402 -21.66 10.02 -35.05
C LYS A 402 -20.72 11.07 -35.71
N VAL A 403 -19.58 10.58 -36.23
CA VAL A 403 -18.85 10.88 -37.52
C VAL A 403 -17.34 11.28 -37.44
N GLN A 404 -16.48 10.27 -37.68
CA GLN A 404 -15.26 10.07 -38.50
C GLN A 404 -14.30 11.19 -39.06
N ILE A 405 -12.97 10.94 -38.83
CA ILE A 405 -11.80 10.87 -39.78
C ILE A 405 -10.60 11.92 -39.78
N ARG A 406 -9.38 11.35 -39.55
CA ARG A 406 -7.97 11.51 -40.11
C ARG A 406 -7.00 12.71 -39.87
N ARG A 407 -5.98 12.44 -39.00
CA ARG A 407 -4.47 12.39 -39.09
C ARG A 407 -3.58 13.43 -39.84
N LEU A 408 -2.42 13.76 -39.20
CA LEU A 408 -1.00 14.04 -39.64
C LEU A 408 -0.41 15.39 -39.15
N GLN A 409 0.90 15.64 -38.89
CA GLN A 409 2.11 14.97 -38.35
C GLN A 409 3.20 16.08 -38.19
N VAL A 410 4.18 15.89 -37.28
CA VAL A 410 5.15 16.84 -36.64
C VAL A 410 6.48 17.07 -37.42
N TRP A 411 7.30 18.09 -37.07
CA TRP A 411 8.80 18.05 -36.84
C TRP A 411 9.43 19.42 -36.49
N ASN A 412 10.12 19.57 -35.32
CA ASN A 412 11.59 19.55 -35.01
C ASN A 412 12.37 20.84 -35.39
N SER A 413 13.41 21.37 -34.73
CA SER A 413 14.24 21.15 -33.51
C SER A 413 15.27 22.33 -33.49
N GLU A 414 15.79 22.90 -32.38
CA GLU A 414 16.95 22.51 -31.54
C GLU A 414 17.30 23.71 -30.62
N VAL A 415 17.78 23.53 -29.38
CA VAL A 415 18.47 24.59 -28.59
C VAL A 415 19.59 24.01 -27.70
N ARG A 416 20.65 24.82 -27.47
CA ARG A 416 21.83 24.61 -26.61
C ARG A 416 21.66 25.24 -25.21
N ILE A 417 22.31 24.67 -24.20
CA ILE A 417 22.30 25.12 -22.79
C ILE A 417 23.48 26.03 -22.40
N GLN A 418 23.20 27.08 -21.62
CA GLN A 418 24.14 27.81 -20.75
C GLN A 418 23.48 28.16 -19.41
N PRO A 419 24.22 28.16 -18.28
CA PRO A 419 23.66 28.44 -16.95
C PRO A 419 23.48 29.95 -16.70
N LEU A 420 22.34 30.33 -16.13
CA LEU A 420 21.98 31.72 -15.80
C LEU A 420 21.71 31.89 -14.31
N GLN A 421 22.33 32.94 -13.73
CA GLN A 421 22.04 33.47 -12.40
C GLN A 421 20.86 34.46 -12.48
N MET A 422 20.03 34.46 -11.45
CA MET A 422 18.90 35.38 -11.30
C MET A 422 19.37 36.83 -11.04
N SER A 423 18.71 37.79 -11.68
CA SER A 423 18.67 39.18 -11.23
C SER A 423 17.26 39.72 -11.32
N ASP A 424 16.75 40.18 -10.18
CA ASP A 424 15.49 40.93 -10.03
C ASP A 424 15.55 42.29 -10.71
N THR A 425 14.46 42.70 -11.38
CA THR A 425 13.67 43.92 -11.08
C THR A 425 12.66 44.26 -12.19
N ALA A 426 11.53 44.84 -11.75
CA ALA A 426 10.29 45.10 -12.50
C ALA A 426 10.25 46.41 -13.32
N VAL A 427 9.13 46.56 -14.06
CA VAL A 427 8.43 47.79 -14.55
C VAL A 427 8.38 47.96 -16.09
N ALA A 428 7.15 48.12 -16.62
CA ALA A 428 6.75 48.37 -18.03
C ALA A 428 6.42 49.86 -18.30
N PRO A 429 5.93 50.31 -19.50
CA PRO A 429 6.37 50.22 -20.92
C PRO A 429 6.46 51.69 -21.52
N PRO A 430 6.23 52.05 -22.83
CA PRO A 430 6.04 51.32 -24.09
C PRO A 430 6.83 51.88 -25.32
N THR A 431 6.85 51.16 -26.46
CA THR A 431 6.36 51.63 -27.79
C THR A 431 6.73 50.69 -28.97
N ALA A 432 5.74 50.54 -29.87
CA ALA A 432 5.68 50.06 -31.26
C ALA A 432 6.98 49.91 -32.08
N TRP A 433 7.01 48.99 -33.06
CA TRP A 433 6.87 49.27 -34.52
C TRP A 433 7.13 47.99 -35.36
N LEU A 434 6.12 47.65 -36.19
CA LEU A 434 6.11 47.01 -37.52
C LEU A 434 7.09 45.87 -37.90
N ALA A 435 6.50 44.74 -38.32
CA ALA A 435 7.05 43.79 -39.30
C ALA A 435 6.72 44.27 -40.76
N PRO A 436 6.96 43.50 -41.85
CA PRO A 436 7.89 42.37 -42.14
C PRO A 436 8.62 42.52 -43.51
N ALA A 437 9.50 41.57 -43.88
CA ALA A 437 9.73 41.00 -45.25
C ALA A 437 11.12 40.32 -45.31
N ASP A 438 11.20 39.00 -45.51
CA ASP A 438 11.36 38.29 -46.79
C ASP A 438 12.81 38.28 -47.32
N PHE A 439 13.44 37.10 -47.41
CA PHE A 439 14.05 36.57 -48.65
C PHE A 439 14.74 35.19 -48.44
N SER A 440 14.19 34.21 -49.15
CA SER A 440 14.81 33.09 -49.89
C SER A 440 16.26 32.63 -49.63
N GLY A 441 16.41 31.30 -49.54
CA GLY A 441 16.91 30.52 -50.68
C GLY A 441 18.35 29.95 -50.65
N ARG A 442 18.39 28.62 -50.76
CA ARG A 442 19.33 27.75 -51.53
C ARG A 442 20.63 27.19 -50.89
N ASP A 443 20.57 25.87 -50.76
CA ASP A 443 21.41 24.83 -51.39
C ASP A 443 22.79 24.39 -50.82
N ARG A 444 22.82 23.07 -50.54
CA ARG A 444 23.83 22.05 -50.89
C ARG A 444 25.13 21.93 -50.07
N GLY A 445 25.12 20.93 -49.19
CA GLY A 445 25.80 19.62 -49.35
C GLY A 445 27.30 19.57 -49.64
N ALA A 446 28.03 18.80 -48.82
CA ALA A 446 28.94 17.72 -49.25
C ALA A 446 29.51 16.97 -48.05
N GLU A 447 29.51 15.65 -48.16
CA GLU A 447 29.99 14.65 -47.20
C GLU A 447 31.53 14.56 -47.12
N ALA A 448 31.96 13.88 -46.06
CA ALA A 448 33.04 12.89 -46.00
C ALA A 448 34.51 13.31 -46.11
N GLY A 449 35.30 12.86 -45.11
CA GLY A 449 36.75 13.01 -45.07
C GLY A 449 37.47 12.19 -43.99
N LEU A 450 37.14 10.89 -43.91
CA LEU A 450 37.98 9.74 -43.53
C LEU A 450 38.80 9.69 -42.22
N ALA A 451 38.66 8.51 -41.60
CA ALA A 451 39.44 7.95 -40.51
C ALA A 451 40.91 7.58 -40.85
N ARG A 452 41.68 7.30 -39.77
CA ARG A 452 43.10 6.84 -39.62
C ARG A 452 44.10 8.00 -39.51
N ILE A 453 44.80 8.16 -38.39
CA ILE A 453 45.90 7.36 -37.79
C ILE A 453 45.97 7.84 -36.31
N GLY A 454 46.14 7.06 -35.24
CA GLY A 454 46.98 5.90 -35.00
C GLY A 454 47.31 5.86 -33.50
N ARG A 455 46.89 4.78 -32.85
CA ARG A 455 47.38 4.29 -31.55
C ARG A 455 48.92 4.43 -31.43
N HIS A 456 49.40 4.99 -30.32
CA HIS A 456 50.52 4.48 -29.51
C HIS A 456 50.74 5.36 -28.28
N LEU A 457 50.33 4.87 -27.10
CA LEU A 457 51.08 4.86 -25.83
C LEU A 457 50.20 4.14 -24.81
N GLU A 458 50.42 2.83 -24.70
CA GLU A 458 49.87 1.95 -23.68
C GLU A 458 50.64 2.11 -22.36
N GLY A 459 49.90 2.03 -21.25
CA GLY A 459 50.28 1.23 -20.08
C GLY A 459 51.23 1.85 -19.07
N PHE A 460 50.74 2.06 -17.84
CA PHE A 460 51.51 1.79 -16.62
C PHE A 460 50.56 1.65 -15.40
N PHE A 461 50.51 0.42 -14.84
CA PHE A 461 49.84 -0.07 -13.60
C PHE A 461 48.41 -0.66 -13.65
N LEU A 462 48.34 -1.96 -14.04
CA LEU A 462 47.76 -3.18 -13.40
C LEU A 462 46.39 -3.14 -12.64
N PRO A 463 45.70 -4.30 -12.46
CA PRO A 463 45.56 -5.49 -13.29
C PRO A 463 44.09 -5.90 -13.56
N SER A 464 43.90 -6.53 -14.71
CA SER A 464 42.69 -7.15 -15.23
C SER A 464 42.22 -8.37 -14.45
N ALA A 465 40.97 -8.35 -13.99
CA ALA A 465 40.09 -9.51 -13.96
C ALA A 465 38.63 -9.02 -14.11
N TRP A 466 37.91 -9.59 -15.08
CA TRP A 466 36.50 -9.36 -15.45
C TRP A 466 36.22 -8.31 -16.54
N ALA A 467 36.88 -8.50 -17.68
CA ALA A 467 36.32 -8.17 -18.98
C ALA A 467 36.29 -9.45 -19.82
N ALA A 468 35.22 -10.24 -19.69
CA ALA A 468 34.76 -11.25 -20.63
C ALA A 468 33.46 -11.85 -20.07
N ASP A 469 32.34 -11.28 -20.50
CA ASP A 469 31.14 -12.00 -20.93
C ASP A 469 30.16 -10.96 -21.50
N SER A 470 30.60 -10.36 -22.61
CA SER A 470 29.73 -9.69 -23.58
C SER A 470 29.37 -10.73 -24.65
N GLU A 471 28.66 -11.77 -24.28
CA GLU A 471 27.95 -12.62 -25.22
C GLU A 471 26.47 -12.53 -24.91
N ALA A 472 25.70 -12.19 -25.95
CA ALA A 472 24.26 -12.18 -25.95
C ALA A 472 23.73 -13.52 -25.40
N THR A 473 23.16 -13.51 -24.21
CA THR A 473 22.28 -14.59 -23.76
C THR A 473 21.11 -14.68 -24.74
N PRO A 474 20.65 -15.88 -25.16
CA PRO A 474 19.53 -16.01 -26.08
C PRO A 474 18.26 -15.41 -25.44
N ARG A 475 17.89 -14.18 -25.85
CA ARG A 475 16.74 -13.40 -25.35
C ARG A 475 15.42 -14.18 -25.43
N ASP A 476 15.31 -15.12 -26.37
CA ASP A 476 14.09 -15.91 -26.60
C ASP A 476 13.81 -16.98 -25.53
N LYS A 477 14.82 -17.40 -24.74
CA LYS A 477 14.61 -18.47 -23.73
C LYS A 477 13.98 -17.97 -22.43
N ASN A 478 14.19 -16.71 -22.06
CA ASN A 478 13.63 -16.11 -20.84
C ASN A 478 12.22 -15.53 -21.05
N ALA A 479 11.85 -15.13 -22.27
CA ALA A 479 10.51 -14.65 -22.60
C ALA A 479 9.42 -15.69 -22.29
N THR A 480 9.69 -16.98 -22.57
CA THR A 480 8.76 -18.09 -22.27
C THR A 480 8.55 -18.37 -20.77
N VAL A 481 9.51 -17.99 -19.92
CA VAL A 481 9.43 -18.19 -18.45
C VAL A 481 8.74 -16.99 -17.79
N LEU A 482 8.94 -15.79 -18.33
CA LEU A 482 8.29 -14.55 -17.88
C LEU A 482 6.81 -14.47 -18.30
N ALA A 483 6.44 -15.00 -19.47
CA ALA A 483 5.06 -15.03 -19.96
C ALA A 483 4.07 -15.82 -19.07
N ALA A 484 4.55 -16.66 -18.15
CA ALA A 484 3.71 -17.39 -17.19
C ALA A 484 3.56 -16.66 -15.83
N ARG A 485 4.18 -15.49 -15.66
CA ARG A 485 4.45 -14.85 -14.36
C ARG A 485 4.16 -13.34 -14.32
N THR A 486 3.68 -12.82 -15.45
CA THR A 486 3.35 -11.43 -15.71
C THR A 486 1.92 -11.40 -16.22
N VAL A 487 1.08 -10.50 -15.69
CA VAL A 487 -0.25 -10.31 -16.25
C VAL A 487 -0.18 -9.18 -17.27
N THR A 488 -0.30 -9.53 -18.55
CA THR A 488 -0.61 -8.57 -19.60
C THR A 488 -2.06 -8.69 -20.02
N THR A 489 -2.70 -7.56 -20.24
CA THR A 489 -4.13 -7.52 -20.51
C THR A 489 -4.48 -6.32 -21.37
N ALA A 490 -5.31 -6.54 -22.38
CA ALA A 490 -5.94 -5.45 -23.10
C ALA A 490 -7.31 -5.15 -22.49
N PHE A 491 -7.60 -3.88 -22.23
CA PHE A 491 -8.93 -3.41 -21.81
C PHE A 491 -9.79 -2.99 -23.01
N SER A 492 -9.15 -2.68 -24.14
CA SER A 492 -9.79 -2.25 -25.36
C SER A 492 -9.02 -2.76 -26.59
N GLU A 493 -9.51 -2.47 -27.79
CA GLU A 493 -8.77 -2.73 -29.04
C GLU A 493 -7.57 -1.78 -29.25
N GLY A 494 -7.49 -0.69 -28.49
CA GLY A 494 -6.41 0.32 -28.54
C GLY A 494 -5.36 0.15 -27.45
N GLU A 495 -4.60 1.21 -27.18
CA GLU A 495 -3.61 1.20 -26.09
C GLU A 495 -4.30 1.07 -24.72
N SER A 496 -3.71 0.31 -23.81
CA SER A 496 -4.13 0.21 -22.40
C SER A 496 -2.91 0.39 -21.49
N LEU A 497 -3.00 1.29 -20.53
CA LEU A 497 -1.89 1.69 -19.65
C LEU A 497 -2.32 1.57 -18.19
N GLY A 498 -1.49 1.00 -17.32
CA GLY A 498 -1.67 1.01 -15.85
C GLY A 498 -0.74 2.03 -15.20
N PHE A 499 -1.25 3.23 -14.91
CA PHE A 499 -0.45 4.36 -14.44
C PHE A 499 -0.16 4.33 -12.94
N ALA A 500 -1.13 3.90 -12.13
CA ALA A 500 -0.99 3.87 -10.69
C ALA A 500 -1.57 2.60 -10.10
N LEU A 501 -1.02 2.19 -8.96
CA LEU A 501 -1.51 1.06 -8.21
C LEU A 501 -1.55 1.32 -6.71
N THR A 502 -2.37 0.56 -6.02
CA THR A 502 -2.46 0.58 -4.56
C THR A 502 -2.79 -0.81 -4.04
N THR A 503 -2.50 -1.05 -2.78
CA THR A 503 -2.86 -2.29 -2.09
C THR A 503 -3.90 -1.99 -1.02
N ASP A 504 -4.94 -2.83 -0.95
CA ASP A 504 -5.93 -2.74 0.13
C ASP A 504 -5.43 -3.42 1.42
N ALA A 505 -6.23 -3.34 2.49
CA ALA A 505 -5.87 -3.91 3.78
C ALA A 505 -5.77 -5.44 3.76
N GLU A 506 -6.42 -6.08 2.78
CA GLU A 506 -6.39 -7.51 2.53
C GLU A 506 -5.16 -7.94 1.72
N GLY A 507 -4.43 -6.98 1.12
CA GLY A 507 -3.27 -7.21 0.28
C GLY A 507 -3.61 -7.44 -1.19
N ASP A 508 -4.85 -7.17 -1.60
CA ASP A 508 -5.24 -7.17 -3.01
C ASP A 508 -4.70 -5.91 -3.69
N VAL A 509 -4.26 -6.07 -4.93
CA VAL A 509 -3.69 -4.99 -5.75
C VAL A 509 -4.77 -4.41 -6.63
N ILE A 510 -4.98 -3.10 -6.55
CA ILE A 510 -5.83 -2.35 -7.45
C ILE A 510 -4.95 -1.53 -8.36
N VAL A 511 -5.13 -1.65 -9.67
CA VAL A 511 -4.40 -0.86 -10.67
C VAL A 511 -5.39 -0.04 -11.48
N VAL A 512 -5.04 1.21 -11.75
CA VAL A 512 -5.84 2.13 -12.54
C VAL A 512 -5.05 2.67 -13.72
N GLY A 513 -5.78 3.13 -14.74
CA GLY A 513 -5.17 3.87 -15.81
C GLY A 513 -6.14 4.23 -16.91
N THR A 514 -5.66 4.14 -18.16
CA THR A 514 -6.39 4.59 -19.34
C THR A 514 -6.43 3.51 -20.40
N ALA A 515 -7.58 3.35 -21.05
CA ALA A 515 -7.73 2.51 -22.24
C ALA A 515 -8.26 3.34 -23.42
N GLU A 516 -7.62 3.25 -24.58
CA GLU A 516 -8.08 3.90 -25.80
C GLU A 516 -9.15 3.05 -26.49
N GLY A 517 -10.35 3.59 -26.65
CA GLY A 517 -11.38 3.03 -27.51
C GLY A 517 -11.37 3.64 -28.91
N ARG A 518 -12.25 3.13 -29.78
CA ARG A 518 -12.35 3.62 -31.18
C ARG A 518 -12.86 5.06 -31.28
N GLU A 519 -13.74 5.47 -30.38
CA GLU A 519 -14.39 6.79 -30.41
C GLU A 519 -14.10 7.64 -29.16
N ALA A 520 -13.85 7.01 -28.01
CA ALA A 520 -13.47 7.65 -26.75
C ALA A 520 -12.43 6.80 -26.01
N SER A 521 -11.63 7.42 -25.14
CA SER A 521 -10.85 6.65 -24.14
C SER A 521 -11.66 6.44 -22.86
N SER A 522 -11.26 5.52 -21.99
CA SER A 522 -11.92 5.23 -20.72
C SER A 522 -10.93 5.28 -19.57
N ILE A 523 -11.39 5.69 -18.38
CA ILE A 523 -10.68 5.42 -17.14
C ILE A 523 -10.95 3.96 -16.77
N VAL A 524 -9.88 3.20 -16.53
CA VAL A 524 -9.98 1.76 -16.23
C VAL A 524 -9.44 1.45 -14.85
N ALA A 525 -10.01 0.42 -14.23
CA ALA A 525 -9.52 -0.16 -12.98
C ALA A 525 -9.54 -1.70 -13.09
N ALA A 526 -8.56 -2.36 -12.51
CA ALA A 526 -8.56 -3.80 -12.30
C ALA A 526 -8.11 -4.14 -10.90
N ARG A 527 -8.72 -5.19 -10.32
CA ARG A 527 -8.35 -5.71 -9.01
C ARG A 527 -7.75 -7.09 -9.16
N PHE A 528 -6.68 -7.33 -8.41
CA PHE A 528 -5.96 -8.59 -8.38
C PHE A 528 -5.82 -9.09 -6.96
N VAL A 529 -6.12 -10.37 -6.76
CA VAL A 529 -6.00 -11.07 -5.49
C VAL A 529 -4.77 -11.98 -5.49
N ALA A 530 -4.11 -12.14 -4.34
CA ALA A 530 -2.99 -13.06 -4.19
C ALA A 530 -3.44 -14.53 -4.33
N ALA A 531 -2.84 -15.33 -5.22
CA ALA A 531 -3.22 -16.72 -5.52
C ALA A 531 -3.21 -17.71 -4.34
N ASP A 532 -2.53 -17.44 -3.23
CA ASP A 532 -2.64 -18.24 -1.99
C ASP A 532 -4.02 -18.11 -1.33
N LEU A 533 -4.86 -17.20 -1.82
CA LEU A 533 -6.27 -17.12 -1.49
C LEU A 533 -7.10 -18.17 -2.24
N ILE A 534 -6.67 -18.67 -3.40
CA ILE A 534 -7.40 -19.68 -4.19
C ILE A 534 -7.26 -21.06 -3.57
N ASP A 535 -6.08 -21.45 -3.08
CA ASP A 535 -5.90 -22.70 -2.32
C ASP A 535 -6.54 -22.64 -0.91
N ARG A 536 -6.82 -21.42 -0.40
CA ARG A 536 -7.70 -21.22 0.77
C ARG A 536 -9.19 -21.15 0.44
N ILE A 537 -9.56 -21.04 -0.84
CA ILE A 537 -10.95 -21.11 -1.32
C ILE A 537 -11.32 -22.53 -1.76
N THR A 538 -10.38 -23.32 -2.30
CA THR A 538 -10.63 -24.70 -2.74
C THR A 538 -10.67 -25.73 -1.59
N ASP A 539 -10.19 -25.38 -0.40
CA ASP A 539 -10.31 -26.22 0.81
C ASP A 539 -11.37 -25.72 1.83
N GLN A 540 -12.16 -24.68 1.49
CA GLN A 540 -13.28 -24.28 2.34
C GLN A 540 -14.61 -24.84 1.81
N PRO A 541 -15.32 -25.69 2.58
CA PRO A 541 -16.71 -25.99 2.29
C PRO A 541 -17.57 -24.73 2.49
N GLY A 542 -17.92 -24.10 1.36
CA GLY A 542 -18.97 -23.09 1.22
C GLY A 542 -18.58 -21.92 0.32
N HIS A 543 -19.57 -21.36 -0.39
CA HIS A 543 -19.40 -20.36 -1.46
C HIS A 543 -19.44 -18.93 -0.89
N ARG A 544 -18.54 -18.03 -1.31
CA ARG A 544 -18.67 -16.59 -0.96
C ARG A 544 -19.85 -16.00 -1.76
N SER A 545 -20.68 -15.16 -1.13
CA SER A 545 -21.81 -14.49 -1.79
C SER A 545 -21.85 -13.02 -1.43
N SER A 546 -21.89 -12.15 -2.44
CA SER A 546 -22.05 -10.70 -2.31
C SER A 546 -23.43 -10.27 -1.80
N HIS A 547 -24.42 -11.16 -1.82
CA HIS A 547 -25.73 -10.91 -1.22
C HIS A 547 -25.76 -11.18 0.29
N ILE A 548 -24.64 -11.58 0.90
CA ILE A 548 -24.51 -11.78 2.34
C ILE A 548 -23.46 -10.80 2.83
N THR A 549 -23.83 -9.90 3.73
CA THR A 549 -22.91 -8.91 4.33
C THR A 549 -22.74 -9.22 5.80
N THR A 550 -21.50 -9.22 6.29
CA THR A 550 -21.17 -9.29 7.73
C THR A 550 -20.90 -7.89 8.24
N SER A 551 -21.57 -7.49 9.31
CA SER A 551 -21.42 -6.16 9.90
C SER A 551 -21.22 -6.23 11.42
N LEU A 552 -20.56 -5.20 11.96
CA LEU A 552 -20.50 -4.97 13.40
C LEU A 552 -21.70 -4.10 13.79
N THR A 553 -22.45 -4.50 14.82
CA THR A 553 -23.72 -3.85 15.16
C THR A 553 -23.63 -2.98 16.41
N ALA A 554 -22.70 -3.25 17.34
CA ALA A 554 -22.46 -2.39 18.51
C ALA A 554 -21.06 -2.60 19.14
N ASP A 555 -20.83 -1.94 20.28
CA ASP A 555 -19.54 -1.83 20.98
C ASP A 555 -18.85 -3.17 21.27
N ILE A 556 -17.52 -3.14 21.14
CA ILE A 556 -16.61 -4.23 21.51
C ILE A 556 -16.26 -4.09 22.98
N THR A 557 -16.65 -5.06 23.81
CA THR A 557 -16.20 -5.12 25.20
C THR A 557 -14.99 -6.05 25.36
N ARG A 558 -14.52 -6.22 26.60
CA ARG A 558 -13.39 -7.09 26.92
C ARG A 558 -13.60 -8.56 26.51
N THR A 559 -14.84 -9.06 26.56
CA THR A 559 -15.19 -10.47 26.32
C THR A 559 -16.45 -10.67 25.48
N THR A 560 -17.10 -9.59 25.04
CA THR A 560 -18.33 -9.66 24.24
C THR A 560 -18.31 -8.72 23.04
N VAL A 561 -18.99 -9.13 21.96
CA VAL A 561 -19.07 -8.40 20.69
C VAL A 561 -20.48 -8.56 20.12
N ALA A 562 -21.14 -7.46 19.76
CA ALA A 562 -22.38 -7.49 19.00
C ALA A 562 -22.11 -7.36 17.49
N THR A 563 -22.39 -8.42 16.72
CA THR A 563 -22.14 -8.51 15.27
C THR A 563 -23.33 -9.15 14.56
N GLY A 564 -23.32 -9.28 13.24
CA GLY A 564 -24.41 -9.88 12.51
C GLY A 564 -24.17 -9.86 11.02
N GLY A 565 -25.27 -9.94 10.27
CA GLY A 565 -25.23 -9.78 8.84
C GLY A 565 -26.58 -9.54 8.21
N GLU A 566 -26.56 -9.21 6.93
CA GLU A 566 -27.75 -9.05 6.10
C GLU A 566 -27.67 -10.02 4.92
N ILE A 567 -28.77 -10.74 4.67
CA ILE A 567 -28.91 -11.55 3.46
C ILE A 567 -29.90 -10.81 2.55
N GLY A 568 -29.39 -10.23 1.47
CA GLY A 568 -30.16 -9.43 0.53
C GLY A 568 -31.24 -10.24 -0.19
N GLU A 569 -32.32 -9.55 -0.58
CA GLU A 569 -33.46 -10.14 -1.27
C GLU A 569 -33.07 -10.81 -2.61
N SER A 570 -32.03 -10.31 -3.27
CA SER A 570 -31.49 -10.85 -4.53
C SER A 570 -30.74 -12.19 -4.36
N PHE A 571 -30.52 -12.68 -3.13
CA PHE A 571 -29.87 -13.97 -2.91
C PHE A 571 -30.73 -15.11 -3.48
N ALA A 572 -30.25 -15.80 -4.52
CA ALA A 572 -31.06 -16.71 -5.33
C ALA A 572 -31.50 -18.00 -4.61
N HIS A 573 -30.97 -18.29 -3.41
CA HIS A 573 -31.20 -19.55 -2.71
C HIS A 573 -32.11 -19.39 -1.48
N GLU A 574 -32.92 -20.41 -1.22
CA GLU A 574 -33.72 -20.49 0.00
C GLU A 574 -32.82 -20.75 1.22
N VAL A 575 -32.83 -19.82 2.17
CA VAL A 575 -32.02 -19.87 3.39
C VAL A 575 -32.74 -20.66 4.46
N VAL A 576 -32.26 -21.87 4.75
CA VAL A 576 -32.80 -22.75 5.81
C VAL A 576 -32.17 -22.43 7.17
N ARG A 577 -30.94 -21.92 7.18
CA ARG A 577 -30.29 -21.46 8.41
C ARG A 577 -29.35 -20.31 8.13
N ARG A 578 -29.26 -19.35 9.06
CA ARG A 578 -28.26 -18.28 9.01
C ARG A 578 -27.63 -18.04 10.36
N GLY A 579 -26.50 -17.36 10.38
CA GLY A 579 -25.82 -16.98 11.60
C GLY A 579 -24.43 -16.42 11.32
N VAL A 580 -23.59 -16.39 12.35
CA VAL A 580 -22.20 -15.94 12.26
C VAL A 580 -21.26 -17.06 12.68
N VAL A 581 -20.18 -17.26 11.92
CA VAL A 581 -19.01 -18.09 12.30
C VAL A 581 -17.85 -17.18 12.66
N PHE A 582 -17.11 -17.54 13.72
CA PHE A 582 -15.97 -16.76 14.19
C PHE A 582 -14.80 -17.66 14.60
N SER A 583 -13.57 -17.16 14.49
CA SER A 583 -12.34 -17.88 14.85
C SER A 583 -11.16 -16.93 15.03
N ARG A 584 -10.17 -17.32 15.83
CA ARG A 584 -8.86 -16.64 15.87
C ARG A 584 -8.00 -16.89 14.62
N LYS A 585 -8.38 -17.86 13.78
CA LYS A 585 -7.77 -18.11 12.48
C LYS A 585 -8.65 -17.50 11.38
N GLN A 586 -7.99 -16.88 10.41
CA GLN A 586 -8.64 -16.30 9.23
C GLN A 586 -9.44 -17.39 8.48
N GLY A 587 -10.59 -17.01 7.92
CA GLY A 587 -11.49 -17.91 7.22
C GLY A 587 -12.27 -18.87 8.12
N PRO A 588 -13.05 -18.38 9.11
CA PRO A 588 -13.92 -19.27 9.89
C PRO A 588 -14.96 -19.95 8.98
N VAL A 589 -15.13 -21.26 9.15
CA VAL A 589 -16.02 -22.10 8.34
C VAL A 589 -17.13 -22.70 9.19
N TYR A 590 -18.33 -22.78 8.64
CA TYR A 590 -19.47 -23.49 9.22
C TYR A 590 -19.22 -24.99 9.23
N LYS A 591 -19.10 -25.59 10.43
CA LYS A 591 -19.03 -27.04 10.61
C LYS A 591 -20.38 -27.57 11.07
N ASN A 592 -20.98 -28.45 10.27
CA ASN A 592 -22.19 -29.18 10.65
C ASN A 592 -21.78 -30.39 11.52
N GLU A 593 -22.33 -30.55 12.72
CA GLU A 593 -21.99 -31.67 13.62
C GLU A 593 -22.56 -33.03 13.16
N ALA A 594 -22.96 -33.16 11.90
CA ALA A 594 -23.56 -34.37 11.34
C ALA A 594 -22.57 -35.30 10.61
N SER A 595 -21.26 -35.03 10.62
CA SER A 595 -20.25 -35.82 9.88
C SER A 595 -19.19 -36.50 10.75
N ALA A 596 -19.53 -36.85 12.00
CA ALA A 596 -18.80 -37.87 12.75
C ALA A 596 -19.50 -39.23 12.59
N GLY A 597 -19.06 -40.03 11.61
CA GLY A 597 -19.40 -41.46 11.52
C GLY A 597 -18.88 -42.25 12.73
N PRO A 598 -19.44 -43.45 13.00
CA PRO A 598 -19.57 -43.98 14.35
C PRO A 598 -18.29 -44.66 14.86
N THR A 599 -17.70 -44.12 15.92
CA THR A 599 -16.79 -44.88 16.79
C THR A 599 -17.58 -45.47 17.95
N SER A 600 -17.80 -46.79 17.83
CA SER A 600 -18.33 -47.75 18.80
C SER A 600 -18.73 -47.22 20.20
N LEU A 601 -20.04 -47.11 20.43
CA LEU A 601 -20.63 -47.24 21.77
C LEU A 601 -21.03 -48.71 21.97
N VAL A 602 -20.35 -49.41 22.87
CA VAL A 602 -20.92 -50.59 23.55
C VAL A 602 -21.69 -50.08 24.78
N PRO A 603 -22.88 -50.64 25.09
CA PRO A 603 -23.98 -49.91 25.68
C PRO A 603 -24.16 -50.16 27.18
N GLY A 604 -24.77 -49.21 27.89
CA GLY A 604 -25.28 -49.43 29.24
C GLY A 604 -26.02 -48.24 29.83
N GLY A 605 -27.34 -48.38 29.99
CA GLY A 605 -28.06 -47.75 31.11
C GLY A 605 -29.17 -46.75 30.78
N MET A 606 -30.34 -47.28 30.46
CA MET A 606 -31.66 -46.67 30.26
C MET A 606 -32.24 -45.98 31.53
N LEU A 607 -31.50 -45.12 32.23
CA LEU A 607 -31.94 -44.53 33.51
C LEU A 607 -31.59 -43.03 33.65
N ARG A 608 -31.67 -42.25 32.56
CA ARG A 608 -31.40 -40.80 32.59
C ARG A 608 -32.44 -39.88 31.96
N GLN A 609 -33.59 -40.40 31.52
CA GLN A 609 -34.60 -39.59 30.82
C GLN A 609 -35.93 -39.39 31.55
N LEU A 610 -36.06 -39.80 32.81
CA LEU A 610 -37.35 -39.70 33.52
C LEU A 610 -37.31 -39.04 34.92
N GLU A 611 -36.15 -38.69 35.49
CA GLU A 611 -36.08 -38.18 36.88
C GLU A 611 -35.75 -36.70 37.05
N ALA A 612 -35.30 -35.96 36.02
CA ALA A 612 -35.04 -34.51 36.18
C ALA A 612 -36.17 -33.60 35.65
N PHE A 613 -37.26 -34.19 35.15
CA PHE A 613 -38.46 -33.48 34.68
C PHE A 613 -39.39 -33.06 35.84
N PHE A 614 -39.07 -33.43 37.09
CA PHE A 614 -39.85 -33.13 38.29
C PHE A 614 -38.97 -32.55 39.41
N ALA A 615 -38.44 -31.34 39.22
CA ALA A 615 -37.97 -30.50 40.33
C ALA A 615 -37.97 -29.02 39.91
N ALA A 616 -39.18 -28.49 39.71
CA ALA A 616 -39.43 -27.06 39.69
C ALA A 616 -39.79 -26.62 41.13
N ASP A 617 -39.10 -25.61 41.65
CA ASP A 617 -39.57 -24.60 42.61
C ASP A 617 -38.46 -23.52 42.70
N ALA A 618 -38.67 -22.33 42.15
CA ALA A 618 -39.31 -21.16 42.78
C ALA A 618 -38.27 -20.19 43.42
N VAL A 619 -38.11 -19.03 42.77
CA VAL A 619 -37.90 -17.66 43.30
C VAL A 619 -37.26 -17.50 44.69
N ALA A 620 -36.09 -16.85 44.78
CA ALA A 620 -35.83 -15.67 45.63
C ALA A 620 -34.33 -15.24 45.71
N ALA A 621 -34.13 -13.93 45.53
CA ALA A 621 -33.18 -12.97 46.10
C ALA A 621 -31.86 -13.36 46.82
N GLU A 622 -30.85 -12.52 46.51
CA GLU A 622 -29.76 -11.97 47.36
C GLU A 622 -28.68 -12.86 48.01
N SER A 623 -27.46 -12.69 47.48
CA SER A 623 -26.12 -12.58 48.13
C SER A 623 -25.83 -13.24 49.50
N ALA A 624 -24.85 -14.16 49.51
CA ALA A 624 -23.53 -14.01 50.19
C ALA A 624 -22.78 -15.36 50.40
N PHE A 625 -21.59 -15.45 49.79
CA PHE A 625 -20.28 -15.76 50.41
C PHE A 625 -20.07 -17.05 51.26
N LEU A 626 -19.47 -18.12 50.68
CA LEU A 626 -18.05 -18.59 50.89
C LEU A 626 -17.79 -20.11 50.68
N GLY A 627 -16.87 -20.40 49.73
CA GLY A 627 -15.87 -21.50 49.68
C GLY A 627 -16.39 -22.92 49.41
N GLY A 628 -16.10 -23.63 48.30
CA GLY A 628 -14.87 -23.81 47.52
C GLY A 628 -14.56 -25.32 47.52
N THR A 629 -14.12 -26.05 46.49
CA THR A 629 -13.67 -25.80 45.11
C THR A 629 -13.61 -27.15 44.37
N LYS A 630 -13.98 -27.19 43.08
CA LYS A 630 -13.11 -27.73 42.03
C LYS A 630 -13.43 -27.06 40.69
N SER A 631 -12.38 -26.53 40.09
CA SER A 631 -12.27 -25.60 38.97
C SER A 631 -12.51 -26.21 37.59
N VAL A 632 -13.16 -25.46 36.70
CA VAL A 632 -12.82 -25.43 35.26
C VAL A 632 -12.82 -23.94 34.87
N GLY A 633 -11.67 -23.44 34.43
CA GLY A 633 -11.46 -22.02 34.18
C GLY A 633 -12.31 -21.48 33.03
N GLU A 634 -12.62 -20.19 33.09
CA GLU A 634 -13.09 -19.39 31.96
C GLU A 634 -11.99 -19.35 30.88
N GLN A 635 -11.86 -20.41 30.09
CA GLN A 635 -11.08 -20.37 28.87
C GLN A 635 -11.95 -19.72 27.80
N GLY A 636 -11.59 -18.49 27.37
CA GLY A 636 -12.30 -17.82 26.29
C GLY A 636 -12.29 -18.64 24.99
N VAL A 637 -13.38 -18.54 24.23
CA VAL A 637 -13.69 -19.35 23.06
C VAL A 637 -12.76 -19.01 21.90
N GLU A 638 -12.10 -20.00 21.29
CA GLU A 638 -11.15 -19.75 20.18
C GLU A 638 -11.82 -19.69 18.80
N ALA A 639 -12.93 -20.40 18.63
CA ALA A 639 -13.77 -20.39 17.44
C ALA A 639 -15.18 -20.89 17.79
N GLY A 640 -16.19 -20.47 17.04
CA GLY A 640 -17.57 -20.86 17.28
C GLY A 640 -18.51 -20.45 16.15
N ARG A 641 -19.79 -20.79 16.33
CA ARG A 641 -20.88 -20.40 15.43
C ARG A 641 -22.13 -20.04 16.22
N THR A 642 -22.98 -19.22 15.62
CA THR A 642 -24.28 -18.82 16.15
C THR A 642 -25.37 -19.20 15.17
N ASP A 643 -26.60 -19.42 15.66
CA ASP A 643 -27.76 -19.78 14.83
C ASP A 643 -28.88 -18.75 15.02
N ASN A 644 -29.23 -18.04 13.95
CA ASN A 644 -30.14 -16.89 13.96
C ASN A 644 -31.38 -17.09 13.05
N GLY A 645 -31.88 -18.32 12.99
CA GLY A 645 -33.10 -18.68 12.27
C GLY A 645 -32.90 -18.93 10.77
N ALA A 646 -34.00 -18.85 10.01
CA ALA A 646 -34.08 -19.08 8.56
C ALA A 646 -34.55 -17.80 7.83
N GLY A 647 -34.41 -17.76 6.51
CA GLY A 647 -34.88 -16.65 5.67
C GLY A 647 -33.87 -15.52 5.43
N LYS A 648 -34.27 -14.55 4.59
CA LYS A 648 -33.49 -13.37 4.18
C LYS A 648 -33.70 -12.18 5.13
N GLY A 649 -32.95 -11.10 4.94
CA GLY A 649 -32.98 -9.88 5.75
C GLY A 649 -31.87 -9.80 6.81
N ALA A 650 -31.84 -8.66 7.52
CA ALA A 650 -30.84 -8.36 8.55
C ALA A 650 -31.03 -9.19 9.83
N PHE A 651 -29.93 -9.52 10.49
CA PHE A 651 -29.90 -10.17 11.79
C PHE A 651 -28.67 -9.75 12.60
N SER A 652 -28.79 -9.80 13.93
CA SER A 652 -27.71 -9.47 14.86
C SER A 652 -27.59 -10.54 15.93
N VAL A 653 -26.37 -10.72 16.44
CA VAL A 653 -26.00 -11.71 17.44
C VAL A 653 -24.95 -11.15 18.39
N LEU A 654 -25.04 -11.57 19.65
CA LEU A 654 -24.04 -11.28 20.66
C LEU A 654 -23.10 -12.48 20.78
N LEU A 655 -21.81 -12.27 20.51
CA LEU A 655 -20.75 -13.22 20.80
C LEU A 655 -20.26 -12.96 22.22
N GLU A 656 -20.31 -13.99 23.07
CA GLU A 656 -19.88 -13.91 24.46
C GLU A 656 -18.69 -14.84 24.73
N HIS A 657 -18.03 -14.64 25.87
CA HIS A 657 -16.89 -15.46 26.32
C HIS A 657 -15.68 -15.43 25.37
N LEU A 658 -15.46 -14.31 24.67
CA LEU A 658 -14.27 -14.10 23.85
C LEU A 658 -13.04 -13.83 24.72
N ARG A 659 -11.86 -14.21 24.23
CA ARG A 659 -10.60 -13.90 24.93
C ARG A 659 -10.31 -12.40 24.86
N PRO A 660 -9.90 -11.74 25.96
CA PRO A 660 -9.45 -10.34 25.95
C PRO A 660 -8.20 -10.12 25.09
N GLY A 661 -8.00 -8.91 24.57
CA GLY A 661 -6.84 -8.53 23.76
C GLY A 661 -6.60 -9.37 22.50
N THR A 662 -7.60 -10.11 22.02
CA THR A 662 -7.47 -11.15 21.01
C THR A 662 -8.21 -10.76 19.73
N VAL A 663 -7.59 -11.03 18.57
CA VAL A 663 -8.20 -10.83 17.27
C VAL A 663 -9.10 -12.00 16.90
N TYR A 664 -10.33 -11.70 16.48
CA TYR A 664 -11.29 -12.64 15.94
C TYR A 664 -11.68 -12.24 14.53
N TYR A 665 -11.70 -13.23 13.64
CA TYR A 665 -12.24 -13.14 12.29
C TYR A 665 -13.67 -13.67 12.30
N ILE A 666 -14.59 -12.95 11.65
CA ILE A 666 -16.03 -13.17 11.76
C ILE A 666 -16.67 -13.11 10.36
N ARG A 667 -17.58 -14.05 10.06
CA ARG A 667 -18.36 -14.09 8.81
C ARG A 667 -19.80 -14.48 9.08
N ALA A 668 -20.75 -13.75 8.49
CA ALA A 668 -22.13 -14.19 8.34
C ALA A 668 -22.21 -15.36 7.35
N TYR A 669 -23.06 -16.33 7.63
CA TYR A 669 -23.32 -17.48 6.75
C TYR A 669 -24.82 -17.69 6.50
N ALA A 670 -25.12 -18.31 5.36
CA ALA A 670 -26.44 -18.81 4.98
C ALA A 670 -26.33 -20.28 4.50
N LEU A 671 -26.91 -21.20 5.26
CA LEU A 671 -27.13 -22.58 4.86
C LEU A 671 -28.40 -22.68 4.01
N THR A 672 -28.27 -23.21 2.81
CA THR A 672 -29.37 -23.38 1.86
C THR A 672 -30.05 -24.73 2.00
N ALA A 673 -31.26 -24.86 1.46
CA ALA A 673 -31.99 -26.14 1.44
C ALA A 673 -31.24 -27.26 0.72
N GLY A 674 -30.37 -26.91 -0.24
CA GLY A 674 -29.48 -27.84 -0.94
C GLY A 674 -28.26 -28.29 -0.14
N GLY A 675 -28.11 -27.85 1.11
CA GLY A 675 -26.97 -28.21 1.98
C GLY A 675 -25.70 -27.40 1.74
N ALA A 676 -25.69 -26.50 0.76
CA ALA A 676 -24.57 -25.59 0.51
C ALA A 676 -24.59 -24.43 1.53
N VAL A 677 -23.42 -24.06 2.02
CA VAL A 677 -23.22 -22.89 2.90
C VAL A 677 -22.67 -21.75 2.07
N TYR A 678 -23.24 -20.57 2.21
CA TYR A 678 -22.74 -19.34 1.62
C TYR A 678 -22.26 -18.39 2.70
N TYR A 679 -21.24 -17.58 2.43
CA TYR A 679 -20.66 -16.64 3.40
C TYR A 679 -20.59 -15.22 2.85
N GLY A 680 -20.69 -14.24 3.74
CA GLY A 680 -20.43 -12.83 3.43
C GLY A 680 -18.96 -12.43 3.51
N ASN A 681 -18.71 -11.11 3.46
CA ASN A 681 -17.39 -10.52 3.75
C ASN A 681 -16.91 -10.93 5.14
N GLN A 682 -15.60 -11.01 5.32
CA GLN A 682 -15.00 -11.25 6.63
C GLN A 682 -14.69 -9.92 7.29
N ILE A 683 -15.04 -9.79 8.56
CA ILE A 683 -14.57 -8.67 9.40
C ILE A 683 -13.58 -9.21 10.42
N SER A 684 -12.60 -8.39 10.81
CA SER A 684 -11.70 -8.68 11.93
C SER A 684 -11.96 -7.69 13.05
N ILE A 685 -11.94 -8.18 14.28
CA ILE A 685 -12.15 -7.36 15.47
C ILE A 685 -11.14 -7.74 16.55
N ARG A 686 -10.72 -6.77 17.36
CA ARG A 686 -9.83 -6.99 18.50
C ARG A 686 -10.59 -6.70 19.79
N THR A 687 -10.70 -7.68 20.68
CA THR A 687 -11.27 -7.46 22.02
C THR A 687 -10.34 -6.55 22.85
N ALA A 688 -10.89 -5.78 23.79
CA ALA A 688 -10.11 -4.81 24.56
C ALA A 688 -8.97 -5.46 25.38
N ASP A 689 -7.81 -4.80 25.44
CA ASP A 689 -6.55 -5.27 26.06
C ASP A 689 -6.53 -5.08 27.59
N ALA A 690 -5.65 -5.79 28.30
CA ALA A 690 -5.80 -6.09 29.73
C ALA A 690 -4.63 -5.67 30.65
N CYS A 691 -4.01 -4.49 30.51
CA CYS A 691 -2.94 -4.02 31.43
C CYS A 691 -3.44 -3.31 32.71
N PHE A 692 -4.16 -4.03 33.60
CA PHE A 692 -4.89 -3.44 34.74
C PHE A 692 -4.11 -2.47 35.65
N ILE A 693 -3.01 -2.90 36.28
CA ILE A 693 -2.31 -2.09 37.30
C ILE A 693 -1.56 -0.92 36.67
N ALA A 694 -0.90 -1.15 35.54
CA ALA A 694 -0.15 -0.11 34.84
C ALA A 694 -1.09 0.95 34.26
N THR A 695 -2.21 0.56 33.65
CA THR A 695 -3.22 1.50 33.15
C THR A 695 -3.93 2.26 34.27
N ALA A 696 -4.29 1.61 35.38
CA ALA A 696 -4.85 2.29 36.55
C ALA A 696 -3.86 3.31 37.15
N SER A 697 -2.56 3.00 37.12
CA SER A 697 -1.52 3.88 37.62
C SER A 697 -1.20 5.04 36.67
N PHE A 698 -1.02 4.82 35.38
CA PHE A 698 -0.62 5.87 34.43
C PHE A 698 -1.78 6.62 33.77
N GLY A 699 -3.01 6.10 33.89
CA GLY A 699 -4.25 6.78 33.45
C GLY A 699 -4.49 6.77 31.94
N SER A 700 -3.62 6.12 31.15
CA SER A 700 -3.79 5.93 29.71
C SER A 700 -3.19 4.60 29.27
N LEU A 701 -3.88 3.95 28.33
CA LEU A 701 -3.42 2.72 27.67
C LEU A 701 -2.23 2.97 26.72
N LEU A 702 -2.08 4.21 26.22
CA LEU A 702 -1.02 4.62 25.29
C LEU A 702 0.16 5.30 26.00
N HIS A 703 0.18 5.28 27.33
CA HIS A 703 1.28 5.88 28.06
C HIS A 703 2.59 5.12 27.75
N PRO A 704 3.71 5.81 27.43
CA PRO A 704 4.98 5.15 27.03
C PRO A 704 5.48 4.09 28.01
N CYS A 705 5.26 4.29 29.31
CA CYS A 705 5.60 3.29 30.33
C CYS A 705 4.73 2.03 30.29
N VAL A 706 3.46 2.15 29.86
CA VAL A 706 2.52 1.03 29.72
C VAL A 706 2.84 0.24 28.45
N SER A 707 3.25 0.92 27.37
CA SER A 707 3.70 0.24 26.14
C SER A 707 4.99 -0.55 26.38
N ILE A 708 5.98 -0.01 27.07
CA ILE A 708 7.23 -0.74 27.40
C ILE A 708 6.95 -2.06 28.15
N LEU A 709 6.04 -2.03 29.14
CA LEU A 709 5.68 -3.25 29.90
C LEU A 709 4.90 -4.25 29.04
N ARG A 710 4.06 -3.77 28.12
CA ARG A 710 3.31 -4.58 27.17
C ARG A 710 4.24 -5.26 26.17
N ASP A 711 5.14 -4.49 25.58
CA ASP A 711 6.05 -4.99 24.55
C ASP A 711 7.04 -6.01 25.18
N PHE A 712 7.45 -5.79 26.43
CA PHE A 712 8.23 -6.77 27.21
C PHE A 712 7.45 -8.07 27.49
N ARG A 713 6.16 -7.97 27.85
CA ARG A 713 5.29 -9.14 28.03
C ARG A 713 5.23 -9.97 26.74
N ASP A 714 4.99 -9.30 25.62
CA ASP A 714 4.72 -9.96 24.34
C ASP A 714 5.99 -10.54 23.72
N ALA A 715 7.10 -9.81 23.75
CA ALA A 715 8.37 -10.24 23.16
C ALA A 715 9.19 -11.17 24.07
N CYS A 716 9.13 -11.00 25.40
CA CYS A 716 10.04 -11.72 26.32
C CYS A 716 9.35 -12.74 27.24
N LEU A 717 8.08 -12.55 27.61
CA LEU A 717 7.39 -13.45 28.55
C LEU A 717 6.53 -14.50 27.85
N LEU A 718 5.75 -14.12 26.82
CA LEU A 718 4.84 -15.05 26.15
C LEU A 718 5.55 -16.11 25.28
N GLY A 719 6.83 -15.89 24.94
CA GLY A 719 7.68 -16.88 24.27
C GLY A 719 8.15 -18.04 25.15
N HIS A 720 7.88 -18.02 26.47
CA HIS A 720 8.36 -19.02 27.42
C HIS A 720 7.27 -19.55 28.36
N PRO A 721 7.21 -20.87 28.66
CA PRO A 721 6.17 -21.46 29.53
C PRO A 721 6.11 -20.90 30.96
N VAL A 722 7.23 -20.42 31.49
CA VAL A 722 7.30 -19.79 32.82
C VAL A 722 6.76 -18.35 32.76
N GLY A 723 6.99 -17.65 31.65
CA GLY A 723 6.50 -16.30 31.46
C GLY A 723 4.98 -16.27 31.25
N THR A 724 4.43 -17.22 30.48
CA THR A 724 2.98 -17.37 30.33
C THR A 724 2.29 -17.63 31.67
N TRP A 725 2.84 -18.51 32.51
CA TRP A 725 2.31 -18.75 33.87
C TRP A 725 2.31 -17.48 34.75
N LEU A 726 3.38 -16.69 34.69
CA LEU A 726 3.49 -15.45 35.46
C LEU A 726 2.47 -14.39 34.99
N VAL A 727 2.24 -14.33 33.68
CA VAL A 727 1.24 -13.45 33.07
C VAL A 727 -0.18 -13.89 33.46
N ASP A 728 -0.47 -15.19 33.47
CA ASP A 728 -1.75 -15.74 33.92
C ASP A 728 -2.01 -15.44 35.41
N LEU A 729 -0.97 -15.56 36.25
CA LEU A 729 -1.03 -15.18 37.66
C LEU A 729 -1.35 -13.69 37.82
N TYR A 730 -0.64 -12.82 37.08
CA TYR A 730 -0.90 -11.39 37.07
C TYR A 730 -2.36 -11.10 36.69
N TYR A 731 -2.91 -11.72 35.66
CA TYR A 731 -4.30 -11.49 35.24
C TYR A 731 -5.34 -12.03 36.22
N THR A 732 -4.99 -13.05 37.00
CA THR A 732 -5.88 -13.60 38.03
C THR A 732 -6.04 -12.65 39.22
N PHE A 733 -4.97 -11.94 39.60
CA PHE A 733 -4.94 -11.14 40.84
C PHE A 733 -4.99 -9.62 40.62
N SER A 734 -4.68 -9.11 39.42
CA SER A 734 -4.56 -7.67 39.15
C SER A 734 -5.86 -6.87 39.04
N PRO A 735 -7.01 -7.39 38.56
CA PRO A 735 -8.23 -6.58 38.39
C PRO A 735 -8.74 -5.91 39.69
N PRO A 736 -8.95 -6.63 40.81
CA PRO A 736 -9.45 -5.98 42.04
C PRO A 736 -8.43 -5.01 42.66
N LEU A 737 -7.13 -5.24 42.42
CA LEU A 737 -6.07 -4.34 42.87
C LEU A 737 -6.06 -3.04 42.05
N ALA A 738 -6.30 -3.13 40.74
CA ALA A 738 -6.30 -2.00 39.83
C ALA A 738 -7.47 -1.05 40.08
N ASP A 739 -8.66 -1.58 40.37
CA ASP A 739 -9.83 -0.77 40.72
C ASP A 739 -9.56 0.05 42.00
N ALA A 740 -8.97 -0.58 43.03
CA ALA A 740 -8.56 0.11 44.25
C ALA A 740 -7.48 1.20 44.04
N ILE A 741 -6.62 1.05 43.03
CA ILE A 741 -5.57 2.02 42.66
C ILE A 741 -6.16 3.16 41.83
N ALA A 742 -7.12 2.87 40.94
CA ALA A 742 -7.75 3.86 40.07
C ALA A 742 -8.49 4.93 40.89
N ASP A 743 -9.16 4.51 41.98
CA ASP A 743 -9.97 5.41 42.81
C ASP A 743 -9.16 6.26 43.81
N ASN A 744 -7.83 6.05 43.91
CA ASN A 744 -7.00 6.68 44.94
C ASN A 744 -5.74 7.36 44.36
N ALA A 745 -5.79 8.69 44.26
CA ALA A 745 -4.71 9.51 43.68
C ALA A 745 -3.33 9.37 44.36
N PRO A 746 -3.19 9.39 45.70
CA PRO A 746 -1.88 9.17 46.34
C PRO A 746 -1.38 7.74 46.16
N LEU A 747 -2.26 6.73 46.17
CA LEU A 747 -1.88 5.35 45.89
C LEU A 747 -1.34 5.18 44.46
N ARG A 748 -1.94 5.89 43.50
CA ARG A 748 -1.49 5.94 42.11
C ARG A 748 -0.04 6.40 41.96
N GLN A 749 0.35 7.46 42.69
CA GLN A 749 1.72 7.98 42.65
C GLN A 749 2.73 7.01 43.25
N VAL A 750 2.37 6.32 44.34
CA VAL A 750 3.21 5.28 44.95
C VAL A 750 3.41 4.12 43.98
N VAL A 751 2.35 3.65 43.33
CA VAL A 751 2.43 2.55 42.35
C VAL A 751 3.28 2.93 41.14
N ARG A 752 3.18 4.18 40.64
CA ARG A 752 4.06 4.66 39.56
C ARG A 752 5.53 4.57 39.95
N LEU A 753 5.90 5.03 41.14
CA LEU A 753 7.27 4.98 41.63
C LEU A 753 7.77 3.54 41.80
N LEU A 754 6.91 2.64 42.27
CA LEU A 754 7.24 1.21 42.40
C LEU A 754 7.39 0.49 41.06
N LEU A 755 6.72 0.96 40.00
CA LEU A 755 6.81 0.37 38.66
C LEU A 755 8.05 0.85 37.88
N LEU A 756 8.65 2.01 38.22
CA LEU A 756 9.80 2.56 37.48
C LEU A 756 10.99 1.61 37.35
N PRO A 757 11.44 0.88 38.40
CA PRO A 757 12.53 -0.09 38.27
C PRO A 757 12.18 -1.24 37.31
N VAL A 758 10.94 -1.70 37.34
CA VAL A 758 10.45 -2.77 36.46
C VAL A 758 10.38 -2.28 35.02
N ILE A 759 9.86 -1.07 34.79
CA ILE A 759 9.82 -0.44 33.46
C ILE A 759 11.24 -0.26 32.90
N GLY A 760 12.18 0.21 33.73
CA GLY A 760 13.58 0.36 33.31
C GLY A 760 14.25 -0.97 32.96
N PHE A 761 13.97 -2.03 33.73
CA PHE A 761 14.43 -3.38 33.41
C PHE A 761 13.79 -3.92 32.12
N SER A 762 12.48 -3.75 31.96
CA SER A 762 11.72 -4.17 30.76
C SER A 762 12.24 -3.49 29.50
N TRP A 763 12.51 -2.18 29.56
CA TRP A 763 13.12 -1.44 28.45
C TRP A 763 14.51 -1.98 28.11
N LEU A 764 15.36 -2.21 29.12
CA LEU A 764 16.70 -2.76 28.90
C LEU A 764 16.65 -4.17 28.30
N ALA A 765 15.72 -5.01 28.76
CA ALA A 765 15.54 -6.37 28.26
C ALA A 765 15.09 -6.41 26.79
N LEU A 766 14.31 -5.42 26.33
CA LEU A 766 13.91 -5.29 24.94
C LEU A 766 15.09 -4.90 24.02
N GLN A 767 16.09 -4.19 24.53
CA GLN A 767 17.23 -3.71 23.73
C GLN A 767 18.37 -4.73 23.62
N ILE A 768 18.70 -5.43 24.71
CA ILE A 768 19.88 -6.31 24.79
C ILE A 768 19.54 -7.77 25.13
N GLY A 769 18.24 -8.12 25.12
CA GLY A 769 17.73 -9.43 25.47
C GLY A 769 17.67 -9.70 26.98
N LEU A 770 16.81 -10.64 27.38
CA LEU A 770 16.51 -10.96 28.78
C LEU A 770 17.76 -11.38 29.59
N ALA A 771 18.68 -12.13 28.97
CA ALA A 771 19.92 -12.56 29.59
C ALA A 771 20.89 -11.38 29.82
N GLY A 772 21.01 -10.48 28.84
CA GLY A 772 21.84 -9.28 28.93
C GLY A 772 21.36 -8.31 30.01
N ALA A 773 20.06 -8.05 30.05
CA ALA A 773 19.46 -7.18 31.06
C ALA A 773 19.58 -7.75 32.48
N SER A 774 19.45 -9.08 32.64
CA SER A 774 19.63 -9.75 33.94
C SER A 774 21.06 -9.60 34.46
N CYS A 775 22.07 -9.75 33.60
CA CYS A 775 23.47 -9.52 33.96
C CYS A 775 23.74 -8.06 34.38
N ALA A 776 23.16 -7.10 33.66
CA ALA A 776 23.28 -5.67 34.00
C ALA A 776 22.63 -5.33 35.34
N ALA A 777 21.47 -5.91 35.66
CA ALA A 777 20.79 -5.71 36.93
C ALA A 777 21.59 -6.28 38.13
N VAL A 778 22.23 -7.45 37.96
CA VAL A 778 23.10 -8.04 38.98
C VAL A 778 24.35 -7.19 39.21
N ALA A 779 24.96 -6.64 38.15
CA ALA A 779 26.10 -5.75 38.28
C ALA A 779 25.74 -4.46 39.05
N LEU A 780 24.60 -3.85 38.75
CA LEU A 780 24.13 -2.63 39.43
C LEU A 780 23.84 -2.86 40.92
N THR A 781 23.22 -3.99 41.27
CA THR A 781 22.95 -4.33 42.67
C THR A 781 24.22 -4.66 43.46
N ALA A 782 25.21 -5.30 42.82
CA ALA A 782 26.53 -5.53 43.43
C ALA A 782 27.28 -4.21 43.69
N ILE A 783 27.22 -3.25 42.76
CA ILE A 783 27.83 -1.92 42.93
C ILE A 783 27.13 -1.14 44.05
N ALA A 784 25.79 -1.17 44.11
CA ALA A 784 25.03 -0.53 45.17
C ALA A 784 25.33 -1.13 46.55
N ALA A 785 25.46 -2.45 46.65
CA ALA A 785 25.85 -3.14 47.89
C ALA A 785 27.28 -2.78 48.35
N TRP A 786 28.18 -2.48 47.40
CA TRP A 786 29.55 -2.06 47.70
C TRP A 786 29.63 -0.60 48.18
N ALA A 787 28.65 0.24 47.82
CA ALA A 787 28.61 1.66 48.16
C ALA A 787 28.00 1.95 49.56
N ILE A 788 27.40 0.96 50.23
CA ILE A 788 26.82 1.13 51.57
C ILE A 788 27.90 0.92 52.64
N PRO A 789 28.27 1.94 53.45
CA PRO A 789 29.28 1.78 54.50
C PRO A 789 28.72 0.89 55.61
N TRP A 790 29.29 -0.30 55.78
CA TRP A 790 28.97 -1.15 56.94
C TRP A 790 29.41 -0.45 58.23
N PRO A 791 28.54 -0.32 59.26
CA PRO A 791 28.92 0.29 60.52
C PRO A 791 29.95 -0.60 61.22
N ARG A 792 31.17 -0.06 61.41
CA ARG A 792 32.22 -0.67 62.24
C ARG A 792 31.68 -0.85 63.66
N ARG A 793 31.50 -2.11 64.11
CA ARG A 793 31.31 -2.41 65.53
C ARG A 793 32.54 -1.93 66.31
N ARG A 794 32.33 -0.99 67.24
CA ARG A 794 33.26 -0.72 68.36
C ARG A 794 32.82 -1.57 69.54
N GLY A 795 33.77 -2.28 70.16
CA GLY A 795 33.62 -2.91 71.49
C GLY A 795 32.91 -4.24 71.45
#